data_AF-A0A7Y5U824-F1
#
_entry.id   AF-A0A7Y5U824-F1
#
_cell.length_a   1.000
_cell.length_b   1.000
_cell.length_c   1.000
_cell.angle_alpha   90.00
_cell.angle_beta   90.00
_cell.angle_gamma   90.00
#
_symmetry.space_group_name_H-M   'P 1'
#
loop_
_entity.id
_entity.type
_entity.pdbx_description
1 polymer ?
#
loop_
_entity_poly.entity_id
_entity_poly.type
_entity_poly.pdbx_seq_one_letter_code
_entity_poly.pdbx_strand_id
1 'polypeptide(L)'
;MKIRPPARRSPTSLQNEPRARWLAALVLVGLHLSAPACSASVTTKTPNTAATRPVDTGPPFESPAHWVAFPQTVGVAQATLPLADGKCLVTTDDGQRWLVTPHDKSKPCVGSGVASGSPTFEPLVGAQRLGEEFRFIAEGGAVYTSREANGPFVRYVKAPTYLRRVAARGSSIVGLDDAGATYFYDGTAWKAAAVPKGARGIDVAADENGRVLWLGAPESALVSTDAGHTFRAPNAAPPRIGAHAAGFTKSGKLAARGALGGYVWEGDSLAPTTETISEVDVPDVEIEPTVGPRATMISEQRAALDGSRYYEITDASEAGRYSLAKASLGQPVEKVALEELEQCDNVKVAASAGILAFGCTKEVPDQSSLAGELYISKDGGSTLELKATVTTPSFSDMTFTLAQSGTMLVLGACKPASAEGEDEKPAEKDADKKAAADAKSTMCQPKGPLYVDGSTISAGTVPYLEEGSARSPMLSPDGRTAYFLGRNRKDSMSAVFVSRDRGHSYQMRTIEPPQSASWGDEEVVEDESGYVRPLYLTEGHPLTIDETGTLGVVGERDTGLAWITLDADGRIANVGEPPEPSFMIGGVGNRVLALGYGQMDGILRTWESLDGGVTWAEVTSTPAVQRYGERGGAFICAQGGCLLGDELARIGWEGQSEAPFTVAEDPFPAINDAKLSIPLSCQLVPKSEWVAIEGRPEERASASATSYNAYGSSPQFPQMREILRGKTLWSVASLADDGRVDITTAALPDKDGGAPSVTKKVLLAAAKSPKNGILATTVRAQAEGYVALRANVPLDKGGGLDTTKKLESFEVAWQNQYTGTLAKKSVSFDSTWIPSLYSGTTLRPSLLTVTIQGVTIQPVPGGKATYVDTQTSIPFDYPNLQAIVTDGKPVTGADATFLGGRPFAVLVADRSPTGQVVVTAPAAVAAKGKGPKADAAPAAMTVAPSLAEVDWMYTGERVGFVALATAQEGGEPPTATGFMIEPDGKLSAPIDLPTLADLADRPQPCSAEDRKTTPRTVSPHFGKWGALLFDQGRRAIMVADAAPSSASATFATTAMEPVWLLTDGAILHGTKKDPCLAAWRASGTRPGFVAIVGGNPEHSWLLRQTSGMKAPPKGGPSTGRWTQQLEARPMTCRYQPDLAVPYEVIARSHQRMSDDQPR
;
A
#
# COMPACT_ATOMS: atom_id res chain seq x y z
N MET A 1 -37.10 50.69 35.77
CA MET A 1 -37.38 49.94 37.01
C MET A 1 -36.19 49.01 37.24
N LYS A 2 -35.20 49.21 38.13
CA LYS A 2 -35.17 49.53 39.56
C LYS A 2 -35.95 48.52 40.42
N ILE A 3 -35.28 47.50 40.98
CA ILE A 3 -34.85 47.40 42.41
C ILE A 3 -34.31 45.99 42.71
N ARG A 4 -33.40 45.94 43.68
CA ARG A 4 -32.49 44.88 44.15
C ARG A 4 -32.97 44.37 45.56
N PRO A 5 -32.14 43.68 46.36
CA PRO A 5 -32.20 42.30 46.90
C PRO A 5 -32.79 42.17 48.33
N PRO A 6 -32.59 41.05 49.09
CA PRO A 6 -31.44 40.86 50.03
C PRO A 6 -31.09 39.34 50.27
N ALA A 7 -30.39 38.86 51.30
CA ALA A 7 -29.04 39.03 51.87
C ALA A 7 -28.79 37.84 52.85
N ARG A 8 -27.50 37.59 53.18
CA ARG A 8 -26.86 36.56 54.05
C ARG A 8 -27.50 36.23 55.43
N ARG A 9 -27.24 35.01 55.95
CA ARG A 9 -26.51 34.71 57.23
C ARG A 9 -26.34 33.19 57.53
N SER A 10 -25.15 32.82 58.02
CA SER A 10 -24.77 31.55 58.70
C SER A 10 -25.04 31.64 60.23
N PRO A 11 -24.95 30.57 61.06
CA PRO A 11 -23.63 30.10 61.61
C PRO A 11 -23.49 28.60 62.09
N THR A 12 -22.23 28.12 62.20
CA THR A 12 -21.54 27.18 63.17
C THR A 12 -22.21 25.88 63.69
N SER A 13 -21.59 24.73 64.02
CA SER A 13 -20.25 24.29 64.54
C SER A 13 -20.10 22.74 64.43
N LEU A 14 -18.92 22.10 64.27
CA LEU A 14 -17.99 21.57 65.32
C LEU A 14 -16.79 20.86 64.60
N GLN A 15 -15.52 21.29 64.81
CA GLN A 15 -14.42 20.67 65.61
C GLN A 15 -13.94 19.26 65.14
N ASN A 16 -12.65 18.88 65.06
CA ASN A 16 -11.31 19.47 65.26
C ASN A 16 -10.27 18.46 64.70
N GLU A 17 -9.13 18.93 64.18
CA GLU A 17 -7.89 18.15 63.91
C GLU A 17 -7.09 17.87 65.23
N PRO A 18 -5.77 17.48 65.31
CA PRO A 18 -4.75 17.10 64.28
C PRO A 18 -3.66 16.02 64.66
N ARG A 19 -2.77 15.73 63.68
CA ARG A 19 -1.30 15.46 63.74
C ARG A 19 -0.71 14.15 64.35
N ALA A 20 0.17 13.47 63.58
CA ALA A 20 1.65 13.45 63.73
C ALA A 20 2.32 12.12 63.28
N ARG A 21 3.57 12.24 62.80
CA ARG A 21 4.52 11.25 62.25
C ARG A 21 5.09 10.28 63.31
N TRP A 22 5.65 9.12 62.89
CA TRP A 22 7.08 8.70 63.02
C TRP A 22 7.32 7.20 62.69
N LEU A 23 8.59 6.89 62.45
CA LEU A 23 9.27 5.74 61.83
C LEU A 23 9.55 4.51 62.74
N ALA A 24 9.95 3.41 62.07
CA ALA A 24 10.93 2.35 62.47
C ALA A 24 10.46 1.29 63.49
N ALA A 25 10.96 0.04 63.55
CA ALA A 25 11.77 -0.85 62.71
C ALA A 25 11.91 -2.20 63.51
N LEU A 26 12.31 -3.30 62.84
CA LEU A 26 13.06 -4.47 63.39
C LEU A 26 12.32 -5.38 64.44
N VAL A 27 12.50 -6.71 64.61
CA VAL A 27 13.26 -7.80 63.95
C VAL A 27 13.05 -9.14 64.74
N LEU A 28 13.46 -10.28 64.14
CA LEU A 28 13.90 -11.60 64.71
C LEU A 28 12.88 -12.65 65.28
N VAL A 29 12.98 -13.87 64.68
CA VAL A 29 13.19 -15.22 65.28
C VAL A 29 12.08 -15.85 66.13
N GLY A 30 11.72 -17.13 66.03
CA GLY A 30 12.20 -18.28 65.26
C GLY A 30 11.72 -19.60 65.92
N LEU A 31 11.91 -20.71 65.20
CA LEU A 31 12.06 -22.11 65.67
C LEU A 31 10.84 -22.97 66.10
N HIS A 32 10.73 -24.10 65.35
CA HIS A 32 10.59 -25.50 65.78
C HIS A 32 9.25 -26.10 66.27
N LEU A 33 8.71 -27.10 65.54
CA LEU A 33 8.81 -28.57 65.81
C LEU A 33 7.71 -29.44 65.11
N SER A 34 8.19 -30.40 64.31
CA SER A 34 7.78 -31.82 64.14
C SER A 34 6.31 -32.33 64.04
N ALA A 35 6.06 -33.01 62.89
CA ALA A 35 5.46 -34.35 62.69
C ALA A 35 3.90 -34.52 62.68
N PRO A 36 3.34 -35.69 62.24
CA PRO A 36 2.99 -35.99 60.84
C PRO A 36 1.52 -36.48 60.66
N ALA A 37 0.92 -36.36 59.47
CA ALA A 37 -0.19 -37.23 59.06
C ALA A 37 -0.45 -37.18 57.55
N CYS A 38 -0.41 -38.36 56.93
CA CYS A 38 -0.82 -38.65 55.57
C CYS A 38 -2.31 -38.34 55.33
N SER A 39 -2.67 -37.79 54.18
CA SER A 39 -3.54 -38.47 53.19
C SER A 39 -3.84 -37.58 51.98
N ALA A 40 -3.79 -38.24 50.83
CA ALA A 40 -4.09 -37.85 49.46
C ALA A 40 -5.11 -36.72 49.22
N SER A 41 -4.72 -35.76 48.38
CA SER A 41 -5.34 -35.45 47.08
C SER A 41 -4.54 -34.34 46.40
N VAL A 42 -3.75 -34.70 45.39
CA VAL A 42 -2.91 -33.77 44.62
C VAL A 42 -3.80 -33.04 43.62
N THR A 43 -4.17 -31.81 43.94
CA THR A 43 -4.51 -30.76 42.97
C THR A 43 -3.44 -29.69 43.12
N THR A 44 -2.32 -29.85 42.43
CA THR A 44 -1.23 -28.86 42.45
C THR A 44 -1.65 -27.61 41.69
N LYS A 45 -2.13 -26.63 42.46
CA LYS A 45 -2.07 -25.22 42.13
C LYS A 45 -0.60 -24.81 42.27
N THR A 46 0.11 -24.70 41.15
CA THR A 46 1.50 -24.23 41.12
C THR A 46 1.54 -22.77 41.59
N PRO A 47 2.31 -22.41 42.62
CA PRO A 47 2.55 -21.01 42.95
C PRO A 47 3.48 -20.42 41.89
N ASN A 48 3.02 -19.37 41.21
CA ASN A 48 3.86 -18.48 40.41
C ASN A 48 4.86 -17.77 41.32
N THR A 49 5.92 -18.46 41.69
CA THR A 49 7.16 -17.83 42.14
C THR A 49 7.82 -17.32 40.87
N ALA A 50 7.74 -16.00 40.65
CA ALA A 50 8.48 -15.33 39.59
C ALA A 50 9.96 -15.73 39.72
N ALA A 51 10.44 -16.53 38.76
CA ALA A 51 11.83 -16.88 38.66
C ALA A 51 12.61 -15.56 38.51
N THR A 52 13.49 -15.28 39.47
CA THR A 52 14.53 -14.28 39.31
C THR A 52 15.27 -14.58 38.01
N ARG A 53 15.20 -13.61 37.07
CA ARG A 53 15.91 -13.64 35.78
C ARG A 53 17.34 -14.13 36.02
N PRO A 54 17.82 -15.18 35.32
CA PRO A 54 19.22 -15.57 35.38
C PRO A 54 20.09 -14.34 35.12
N VAL A 55 21.12 -14.14 35.93
CA VAL A 55 22.14 -13.13 35.66
C VAL A 55 22.74 -13.49 34.31
N ASP A 56 22.59 -12.57 33.35
CA ASP A 56 23.03 -12.70 31.96
C ASP A 56 24.56 -12.75 31.90
N THR A 57 25.13 -13.92 32.16
CA THR A 57 26.50 -14.23 31.78
C THR A 57 26.45 -14.46 30.28
N GLY A 58 26.75 -13.43 29.49
CA GLY A 58 26.74 -13.49 28.03
C GLY A 58 27.43 -14.76 27.51
N PRO A 59 27.04 -15.26 26.33
CA PRO A 59 27.48 -16.56 25.83
C PRO A 59 29.01 -16.64 25.78
N PRO A 60 29.63 -17.79 26.14
CA PRO A 60 31.08 -17.96 26.19
C PRO A 60 31.76 -17.87 24.81
N PHE A 61 31.00 -17.73 23.73
CA PHE A 61 31.46 -17.57 22.36
C PHE A 61 30.57 -16.56 21.63
N GLU A 62 31.17 -15.50 21.08
CA GLU A 62 30.50 -14.52 20.23
C GLU A 62 30.63 -15.00 18.78
N SER A 63 29.50 -15.40 18.18
CA SER A 63 29.50 -15.93 16.82
C SER A 63 29.97 -14.86 15.83
N PRO A 64 30.90 -15.15 14.91
CA PRO A 64 31.31 -14.18 13.90
C PRO A 64 30.18 -13.85 12.91
N ALA A 65 29.08 -14.59 12.95
CA ALA A 65 28.07 -14.51 11.92
C ALA A 65 27.12 -13.32 12.13
N HIS A 66 27.02 -12.47 11.11
CA HIS A 66 26.19 -11.25 11.10
C HIS A 66 25.63 -10.97 9.69
N TRP A 67 24.74 -9.97 9.57
CA TRP A 67 24.18 -9.54 8.29
C TRP A 67 24.90 -8.29 7.77
N VAL A 68 25.11 -8.21 6.45
CA VAL A 68 25.68 -7.04 5.79
C VAL A 68 24.85 -6.69 4.56
N ALA A 69 24.49 -5.41 4.41
CA ALA A 69 23.71 -4.92 3.29
C ALA A 69 24.55 -4.03 2.35
N PHE A 70 24.30 -4.15 1.05
CA PHE A 70 24.88 -3.37 -0.04
C PHE A 70 23.79 -2.90 -1.02
N PRO A 71 22.89 -2.00 -0.59
CA PRO A 71 21.83 -1.50 -1.46
C PRO A 71 22.43 -0.87 -2.73
N GLN A 72 21.89 -1.19 -3.90
CA GLN A 72 22.38 -0.65 -5.17
C GLN A 72 21.79 0.72 -5.49
N THR A 73 20.70 1.07 -4.81
CA THR A 73 20.00 2.34 -4.96
C THR A 73 19.93 3.07 -3.62
N VAL A 74 19.99 4.39 -3.69
CA VAL A 74 19.91 5.28 -2.54
C VAL A 74 18.52 5.91 -2.54
N GLY A 75 17.78 5.75 -1.45
CA GLY A 75 16.50 6.43 -1.27
C GLY A 75 16.63 7.96 -1.22
N VAL A 76 15.51 8.68 -1.26
CA VAL A 76 15.50 10.13 -1.13
C VAL A 76 15.96 10.51 0.27
N ALA A 77 17.02 11.32 0.36
CA ALA A 77 17.54 11.78 1.64
C ALA A 77 16.47 12.60 2.41
N GLN A 78 16.29 12.25 3.69
CA GLN A 78 15.30 12.85 4.60
C GLN A 78 15.96 13.68 5.70
N ALA A 79 17.16 13.29 6.14
CA ALA A 79 17.97 14.09 7.06
C ALA A 79 19.46 13.88 6.81
N THR A 80 20.26 14.85 7.22
CA THR A 80 21.72 14.79 7.19
C THR A 80 22.31 15.21 8.52
N LEU A 81 23.44 14.60 8.89
CA LEU A 81 24.18 14.91 10.11
C LEU A 81 25.68 14.89 9.81
N PRO A 82 26.32 16.06 9.60
CA PRO A 82 27.76 16.16 9.50
C PRO A 82 28.45 15.68 10.78
N LEU A 83 29.47 14.85 10.63
CA LEU A 83 30.23 14.24 11.73
C LEU A 83 31.56 14.98 11.95
N ALA A 84 32.11 14.83 13.15
CA ALA A 84 33.34 15.52 13.57
C ALA A 84 34.58 15.08 12.78
N ASP A 85 34.56 13.89 12.17
CA ASP A 85 35.63 13.36 11.31
C ASP A 85 35.54 13.85 9.85
N GLY A 86 34.55 14.68 9.54
CA GLY A 86 34.31 15.21 8.19
C GLY A 86 33.42 14.33 7.32
N LYS A 87 32.97 13.17 7.79
CA LYS A 87 31.94 12.37 7.09
C LYS A 87 30.55 12.96 7.29
N CYS A 88 29.59 12.51 6.49
CA CYS A 88 28.18 12.86 6.66
C CYS A 88 27.33 11.60 6.82
N LEU A 89 26.50 11.57 7.85
CA LEU A 89 25.46 10.55 8.01
C LEU A 89 24.18 11.05 7.31
N VAL A 90 23.64 10.24 6.42
CA VAL A 90 22.40 10.53 5.68
C VAL A 90 21.36 9.47 6.01
N THR A 91 20.12 9.89 6.27
CA THR A 91 18.98 8.98 6.38
C THR A 91 18.05 9.17 5.18
N THR A 92 17.33 8.11 4.81
CA THR A 92 16.51 8.11 3.58
C THR A 92 15.05 7.74 3.84
N ASP A 93 14.22 7.99 2.83
CA ASP A 93 12.79 7.64 2.80
C ASP A 93 12.53 6.14 2.81
N ASP A 94 13.49 5.34 2.37
CA ASP A 94 13.45 3.89 2.49
C ASP A 94 14.12 3.42 3.79
N GLY A 95 14.23 4.23 4.84
CA GLY A 95 14.71 3.79 6.16
C GLY A 95 16.18 3.34 6.21
N GLN A 96 16.98 3.66 5.18
CA GLN A 96 18.41 3.39 5.17
C GLN A 96 19.20 4.47 5.91
N ARG A 97 20.43 4.11 6.29
CA ARG A 97 21.42 5.01 6.86
C ARG A 97 22.69 4.88 6.04
N TRP A 98 23.20 6.00 5.53
CA TRP A 98 24.40 6.04 4.71
C TRP A 98 25.48 6.86 5.40
N LEU A 99 26.67 6.28 5.54
CA LEU A 99 27.85 7.02 5.97
C LEU A 99 28.64 7.44 4.73
N VAL A 100 28.58 8.72 4.41
CA VAL A 100 29.17 9.33 3.21
C VAL A 100 30.55 9.89 3.54
N THR A 101 31.54 9.47 2.75
CA THR A 101 32.87 10.08 2.73
C THR A 101 32.91 11.11 1.61
N PRO A 102 33.08 12.41 1.91
CA PRO A 102 32.95 13.44 0.89
C PRO A 102 34.11 13.45 -0.10
N HIS A 103 33.80 13.66 -1.37
CA HIS A 103 34.80 13.97 -2.41
C HIS A 103 35.33 15.41 -2.26
N ASP A 104 34.50 16.31 -1.75
CA ASP A 104 34.83 17.71 -1.44
C ASP A 104 34.37 18.07 -0.03
N LYS A 105 35.29 18.58 0.80
CA LYS A 105 35.02 19.03 2.18
C LYS A 105 33.96 20.14 2.26
N SER A 106 33.74 20.90 1.18
CA SER A 106 32.69 21.93 1.13
C SER A 106 31.28 21.35 0.99
N LYS A 107 31.16 20.08 0.54
CA LYS A 107 29.92 19.33 0.35
C LYS A 107 30.00 17.99 1.10
N PRO A 108 29.88 18.01 2.45
CA PRO A 108 30.20 16.85 3.28
C PRO A 108 29.33 15.60 3.00
N CYS A 109 28.17 15.77 2.34
CA CYS A 109 27.23 14.70 2.03
C CYS A 109 27.21 14.31 0.53
N VAL A 110 28.24 14.70 -0.23
CA VAL A 110 28.43 14.30 -1.63
C VAL A 110 29.70 13.46 -1.77
N GLY A 111 29.53 12.18 -2.11
CA GLY A 111 30.64 11.26 -2.34
C GLY A 111 30.29 9.80 -2.15
N SER A 112 31.30 8.97 -1.87
CA SER A 112 31.11 7.52 -1.70
C SER A 112 30.42 7.20 -0.37
N GLY A 113 29.33 6.43 -0.42
CA GLY A 113 28.51 6.07 0.73
C GLY A 113 28.52 4.59 1.06
N VAL A 114 28.58 4.26 2.34
CA VAL A 114 28.40 2.90 2.87
C VAL A 114 27.06 2.83 3.61
N ALA A 115 26.17 1.95 3.17
CA ALA A 115 24.90 1.72 3.85
C ALA A 115 25.09 0.97 5.17
N SER A 116 24.17 1.16 6.11
CA SER A 116 24.07 0.34 7.31
C SER A 116 23.49 -1.04 6.98
N GLY A 117 24.03 -2.09 7.61
CA GLY A 117 23.43 -3.44 7.58
C GLY A 117 22.12 -3.56 8.37
N SER A 118 21.72 -2.52 9.11
CA SER A 118 20.50 -2.49 9.91
C SER A 118 19.62 -1.31 9.49
N PRO A 119 18.92 -1.39 8.33
CA PRO A 119 17.88 -0.43 7.99
C PRO A 119 16.68 -0.57 8.94
N THR A 120 15.77 0.41 8.91
CA THR A 120 14.49 0.34 9.61
C THR A 120 13.37 -0.08 8.66
N PHE A 121 12.18 -0.43 9.17
CA PHE A 121 11.02 -0.69 8.32
C PHE A 121 10.36 0.58 7.77
N GLU A 122 10.57 1.68 8.48
CA GLU A 122 9.95 2.97 8.21
C GLU A 122 11.00 3.97 7.69
N PRO A 123 10.56 4.99 6.92
CA PRO A 123 11.40 6.13 6.56
C PRO A 123 12.07 6.75 7.79
N LEU A 124 13.34 7.13 7.68
CA LEU A 124 14.07 7.78 8.78
C LEU A 124 14.09 9.29 8.56
N VAL A 125 13.23 10.01 9.28
CA VAL A 125 13.00 11.46 9.13
C VAL A 125 13.99 12.33 9.92
N GLY A 126 14.86 11.73 10.74
CA GLY A 126 15.83 12.48 11.52
C GLY A 126 16.97 11.64 12.08
N ALA A 127 18.11 12.29 12.31
CA ALA A 127 19.26 11.73 13.01
C ALA A 127 19.85 12.75 13.99
N GLN A 128 20.29 12.29 15.16
CA GLN A 128 20.89 13.11 16.20
C GLN A 128 22.10 12.39 16.80
N ARG A 129 23.15 13.15 17.17
CA ARG A 129 24.25 12.65 18.01
C ARG A 129 24.03 13.08 19.46
N LEU A 130 23.99 12.14 20.38
CA LEU A 130 23.86 12.39 21.82
C LEU A 130 25.06 11.80 22.56
N GLY A 131 26.06 12.63 22.82
CA GLY A 131 27.33 12.18 23.40
C GLY A 131 28.04 11.20 22.46
N GLU A 132 28.18 9.95 22.91
CA GLU A 132 28.78 8.85 22.14
C GLU A 132 27.74 7.99 21.40
N GLU A 133 26.44 8.26 21.55
CA GLU A 133 25.38 7.53 20.86
C GLU A 133 24.80 8.33 19.68
N PHE A 134 24.18 7.61 18.76
CA PHE A 134 23.37 8.14 17.67
C PHE A 134 21.91 7.75 17.89
N ARG A 135 21.00 8.66 17.58
CA ARG A 135 19.55 8.43 17.56
C ARG A 135 19.01 8.63 16.17
N PHE A 136 18.12 7.74 15.76
CA PHE A 136 17.45 7.76 14.46
C PHE A 136 15.96 7.75 14.72
N ILE A 137 15.26 8.66 14.06
CA ILE A 137 13.83 8.88 14.26
C ILE A 137 13.13 8.44 12.99
N ALA A 138 12.25 7.47 13.12
CA ALA A 138 11.40 7.01 12.04
C ALA A 138 10.12 7.84 11.93
N GLU A 139 9.52 7.85 10.73
CA GLU A 139 8.27 8.55 10.45
C GLU A 139 7.13 8.13 11.39
N GLY A 140 7.04 6.84 11.75
CA GLY A 140 6.03 6.30 12.67
C GLY A 140 6.24 6.64 14.14
N GLY A 141 7.28 7.41 14.48
CA GLY A 141 7.62 7.78 15.86
C GLY A 141 8.53 6.80 16.58
N ALA A 142 9.01 5.75 15.91
CA ALA A 142 10.05 4.91 16.47
C ALA A 142 11.38 5.67 16.62
N VAL A 143 12.02 5.53 17.79
CA VAL A 143 13.33 6.11 18.08
C VAL A 143 14.33 4.98 18.30
N TYR A 144 15.24 4.82 17.34
CA TYR A 144 16.31 3.84 17.39
C TYR A 144 17.58 4.48 17.92
N THR A 145 18.35 3.76 18.74
CA THR A 145 19.68 4.19 19.21
C THR A 145 20.74 3.24 18.68
N SER A 146 21.88 3.78 18.23
CA SER A 146 23.09 3.02 17.94
C SER A 146 24.30 3.64 18.63
N ARG A 147 25.35 2.85 18.86
CA ARG A 147 26.64 3.37 19.35
C ARG A 147 27.46 4.01 18.22
N GLU A 148 27.19 3.63 16.97
CA GLU A 148 27.92 4.10 15.80
C GLU A 148 26.94 4.63 14.74
N ALA A 149 27.42 5.49 13.84
CA ALA A 149 26.55 6.14 12.86
C ALA A 149 25.86 5.14 11.90
N ASN A 150 26.56 4.09 11.50
CA ASN A 150 26.06 3.02 10.63
C ASN A 150 25.98 1.65 11.32
N GLY A 151 26.30 1.57 12.62
CA GLY A 151 26.28 0.32 13.38
C GLY A 151 24.86 -0.17 13.70
N PRO A 152 24.73 -1.38 14.28
CA PRO A 152 23.44 -1.96 14.62
C PRO A 152 22.70 -1.14 15.68
N PHE A 153 21.38 -1.28 15.75
CA PHE A 153 20.59 -0.64 16.79
C PHE A 153 20.73 -1.41 18.11
N VAL A 154 21.00 -0.67 19.19
CA VAL A 154 21.19 -1.20 20.56
C VAL A 154 20.01 -0.90 21.48
N ARG A 155 19.13 0.03 21.10
CA ARG A 155 17.91 0.38 21.83
C ARG A 155 16.85 0.87 20.86
N TYR A 156 15.59 0.63 21.20
CA TYR A 156 14.42 1.07 20.47
C TYR A 156 13.35 1.58 21.45
N VAL A 157 12.70 2.69 21.11
CA VAL A 157 11.55 3.22 21.86
C VAL A 157 10.45 3.55 20.87
N LYS A 158 9.29 2.92 21.02
CA LYS A 158 8.10 3.20 20.20
C LYS A 158 7.31 4.38 20.77
N ALA A 159 6.63 5.11 19.89
CA ALA A 159 5.58 6.02 20.30
C ALA A 159 4.38 5.26 20.90
N PRO A 160 3.51 5.92 21.68
CA PRO A 160 2.34 5.26 22.29
C PRO A 160 1.31 4.79 21.25
N THR A 161 1.39 5.36 20.06
CA THR A 161 0.56 5.17 18.87
C THR A 161 1.45 5.37 17.65
N TYR A 162 1.03 4.91 16.47
CA TYR A 162 1.72 5.24 15.23
C TYR A 162 1.61 6.74 14.94
N LEU A 163 2.75 7.41 14.79
CA LEU A 163 2.78 8.83 14.46
C LEU A 163 2.75 9.00 12.94
N ARG A 164 1.82 9.83 12.47
CA ARG A 164 1.66 10.16 11.06
C ARG A 164 2.65 11.23 10.59
N ARG A 165 3.05 12.11 11.51
CA ARG A 165 4.01 13.19 11.26
C ARG A 165 4.98 13.27 12.41
N VAL A 166 6.27 13.32 12.11
CA VAL A 166 7.32 13.50 13.11
C VAL A 166 8.31 14.54 12.62
N ALA A 167 8.56 15.55 13.44
CA ALA A 167 9.62 16.53 13.25
C ALA A 167 10.75 16.26 14.25
N ALA A 168 11.94 16.00 13.73
CA ALA A 168 13.12 15.70 14.53
C ALA A 168 14.31 16.58 14.09
N ARG A 169 14.61 17.63 14.86
CA ARG A 169 15.73 18.54 14.59
C ARG A 169 16.29 19.12 15.89
N GLY A 170 17.61 19.29 15.94
CA GLY A 170 18.30 19.71 17.16
C GLY A 170 18.04 18.72 18.31
N SER A 171 17.54 19.20 19.44
CA SER A 171 17.12 18.36 20.58
C SER A 171 15.62 18.05 20.59
N SER A 172 14.85 18.55 19.63
CA SER A 172 13.39 18.40 19.61
C SER A 172 12.97 17.23 18.74
N ILE A 173 12.10 16.40 19.28
CA ILE A 173 11.43 15.32 18.56
C ILE A 173 9.97 15.41 18.96
N VAL A 174 9.12 15.81 18.02
CA VAL A 174 7.69 16.00 18.22
C VAL A 174 6.96 15.26 17.11
N GLY A 175 5.86 14.60 17.43
CA GLY A 175 5.03 13.99 16.41
C GLY A 175 3.54 14.06 16.70
N LEU A 176 2.78 13.77 15.66
CA LEU A 176 1.33 13.79 15.60
C LEU A 176 0.85 12.41 15.17
N ASP A 177 -0.13 11.86 15.87
CA ASP A 177 -0.83 10.65 15.42
C ASP A 177 -1.94 10.99 14.39
N ASP A 178 -2.65 9.96 13.91
CA ASP A 178 -3.77 10.13 12.97
C ASP A 178 -4.94 10.94 13.56
N ALA A 179 -5.04 10.95 14.89
CA ALA A 179 -6.03 11.71 15.65
C ALA A 179 -5.68 13.21 15.73
N GLY A 180 -4.43 13.57 15.45
CA GLY A 180 -3.86 14.90 15.68
C GLY A 180 -3.48 15.17 17.13
N ALA A 181 -3.43 14.15 17.99
CA ALA A 181 -2.83 14.26 19.30
C ALA A 181 -1.31 14.40 19.14
N THR A 182 -0.72 15.23 20.00
CA THR A 182 0.68 15.64 19.86
C THR A 182 1.51 15.04 20.98
N TYR A 183 2.64 14.47 20.62
CA TYR A 183 3.59 13.86 21.53
C TYR A 183 4.97 14.48 21.34
N PHE A 184 5.75 14.55 22.41
CA PHE A 184 7.16 14.88 22.37
C PHE A 184 7.98 13.76 23.01
N TYR A 185 9.20 13.57 22.54
CA TYR A 185 10.13 12.60 23.13
C TYR A 185 11.08 13.32 24.08
N ASP A 186 11.06 12.93 25.35
CA ASP A 186 11.84 13.61 26.41
C ASP A 186 13.30 13.15 26.53
N GLY A 187 13.74 12.31 25.58
CA GLY A 187 15.03 11.66 25.59
C GLY A 187 15.00 10.22 26.08
N THR A 188 13.92 9.78 26.73
CA THR A 188 13.74 8.42 27.25
C THR A 188 12.43 7.77 26.82
N ALA A 189 11.36 8.54 26.73
CA ALA A 189 10.04 8.06 26.35
C ALA A 189 9.24 9.17 25.66
N TRP A 190 8.23 8.75 24.91
CA TRP A 190 7.22 9.65 24.37
C TRP A 190 6.23 10.08 25.46
N LYS A 191 5.87 11.36 25.44
CA LYS A 191 4.92 11.99 26.37
C LYS A 191 3.94 12.86 25.60
N ALA A 192 2.69 12.91 26.05
CA ALA A 192 1.70 13.81 25.49
C ALA A 192 2.11 15.28 25.71
N ALA A 193 2.05 16.09 24.66
CA ALA A 193 2.30 17.52 24.72
C ALA A 193 1.08 18.28 25.26
N ALA A 194 1.31 19.40 25.94
CA ALA A 194 0.24 20.28 26.40
C ALA A 194 -0.21 21.20 25.25
N VAL A 195 -1.18 20.73 24.45
CA VAL A 195 -1.80 21.48 23.36
C VAL A 195 -3.14 22.08 23.82
N PRO A 196 -3.41 23.38 23.58
CA PRO A 196 -4.73 23.98 23.80
C PRO A 196 -5.84 23.21 23.09
N LYS A 197 -6.96 22.96 23.79
CA LYS A 197 -8.12 22.27 23.21
C LYS A 197 -8.74 23.07 22.07
N GLY A 198 -9.30 22.36 21.08
CA GLY A 198 -10.14 22.94 20.04
C GLY A 198 -9.60 22.81 18.62
N ALA A 199 -8.41 22.26 18.42
CA ALA A 199 -7.88 21.88 17.12
C ALA A 199 -7.12 20.56 17.20
N ARG A 200 -7.12 19.81 16.08
CA ARG A 200 -6.36 18.58 15.89
C ARG A 200 -5.09 18.89 15.11
N GLY A 201 -3.94 18.37 15.53
CA GLY A 201 -2.68 18.56 14.81
C GLY A 201 -2.75 17.97 13.41
N ILE A 202 -2.23 18.69 12.43
CA ILE A 202 -2.14 18.23 11.03
C ILE A 202 -0.70 18.23 10.51
N ASP A 203 0.15 19.08 11.07
CA ASP A 203 1.57 19.11 10.73
C ASP A 203 2.41 19.81 11.80
N VAL A 204 3.70 19.51 11.83
CA VAL A 204 4.63 20.04 12.82
C VAL A 204 6.03 20.18 12.22
N ALA A 205 6.76 21.24 12.60
CA ALA A 205 8.17 21.43 12.25
C ALA A 205 8.95 21.96 13.47
N ALA A 206 10.19 21.51 13.62
CA ALA A 206 11.07 21.89 14.73
C ALA A 206 12.41 22.43 14.22
N ASP A 207 12.96 23.49 14.83
CA ASP A 207 14.29 24.00 14.50
C ASP A 207 15.38 23.47 15.44
N GLU A 208 16.64 23.81 15.14
CA GLU A 208 17.81 23.40 15.93
C GLU A 208 17.83 23.98 17.34
N ASN A 209 17.13 25.10 17.58
CA ASN A 209 17.06 25.77 18.88
C ASN A 209 15.92 25.23 19.76
N GLY A 210 15.22 24.20 19.29
CA GLY A 210 14.10 23.58 19.96
C GLY A 210 12.82 24.41 19.95
N ARG A 211 12.70 25.33 18.98
CA ARG A 211 11.43 25.96 18.66
C ARG A 211 10.61 25.00 17.79
N VAL A 212 9.32 24.92 18.04
CA VAL A 212 8.40 24.05 17.30
C VAL A 212 7.20 24.86 16.81
N LEU A 213 6.92 24.78 15.51
CA LEU A 213 5.72 25.32 14.88
C LEU A 213 4.74 24.17 14.66
N TRP A 214 3.54 24.31 15.18
CA TRP A 214 2.47 23.31 15.10
C TRP A 214 1.29 23.89 14.35
N LEU A 215 0.74 23.12 13.41
CA LEU A 215 -0.45 23.47 12.65
C LEU A 215 -1.59 22.53 13.00
N GLY A 216 -2.80 23.06 13.06
CA GLY A 216 -4.00 22.27 13.36
C GLY A 216 -5.22 22.61 12.51
N ALA A 217 -6.20 21.73 12.58
CA ALA A 217 -7.53 21.84 11.98
C ALA A 217 -8.62 21.83 13.08
N PRO A 218 -9.57 22.78 13.11
CA PRO A 218 -9.68 23.96 12.24
C PRO A 218 -8.42 24.84 12.29
N GLU A 219 -8.16 25.59 11.21
CA GLU A 219 -6.88 26.30 10.99
C GLU A 219 -6.44 27.05 12.25
N SER A 220 -5.35 26.57 12.80
CA SER A 220 -4.69 27.09 13.98
C SER A 220 -3.19 26.93 13.81
N ALA A 221 -2.44 27.90 14.35
CA ALA A 221 -0.99 27.83 14.41
C ALA A 221 -0.58 28.08 15.85
N LEU A 222 0.20 27.17 16.39
CA LEU A 222 0.73 27.23 17.74
C LEU A 222 2.24 27.16 17.70
N VAL A 223 2.86 27.74 18.72
CA VAL A 223 4.31 27.80 18.85
C VAL A 223 4.74 27.23 20.20
N SER A 224 5.87 26.55 20.22
CA SER A 224 6.55 26.06 21.43
C SER A 224 8.00 26.49 21.39
N THR A 225 8.51 26.93 22.54
CA THR A 225 9.92 27.29 22.75
C THR A 225 10.60 26.35 23.75
N ASP A 226 9.96 25.23 24.07
CA ASP A 226 10.36 24.23 25.05
C ASP A 226 10.38 22.82 24.44
N ALA A 227 10.84 22.70 23.19
CA ALA A 227 10.97 21.43 22.47
C ALA A 227 9.65 20.66 22.28
N GLY A 228 8.52 21.36 22.22
CA GLY A 228 7.19 20.78 22.02
C GLY A 228 6.51 20.29 23.29
N HIS A 229 7.04 20.59 24.48
CA HIS A 229 6.39 20.21 25.73
C HIS A 229 5.07 20.97 25.93
N THR A 230 5.07 22.28 25.66
CA THR A 230 3.88 23.13 25.78
C THR A 230 3.70 24.02 24.55
N PHE A 231 2.44 24.16 24.11
CA PHE A 231 2.09 24.98 22.95
C PHE A 231 1.22 26.17 23.35
N ARG A 232 1.49 27.32 22.73
CA ARG A 232 0.70 28.54 22.91
C ARG A 232 0.38 29.19 21.57
N ALA A 233 -0.66 30.02 21.54
CA ALA A 233 -0.91 30.89 20.40
C ALA A 233 0.21 31.94 20.25
N PRO A 234 0.58 32.32 19.02
CA PRO A 234 1.48 33.46 18.78
C PRO A 234 0.85 34.77 19.29
N ASN A 235 1.66 35.80 19.51
CA ASN A 235 1.20 37.08 20.09
C ASN A 235 0.16 37.81 19.21
N ALA A 236 0.15 37.53 17.91
CA ALA A 236 -0.85 37.98 16.96
C ALA A 236 -1.41 36.78 16.21
N ALA A 237 -2.74 36.67 16.13
CA ALA A 237 -3.38 35.61 15.35
C ALA A 237 -3.02 35.79 13.87
N PRO A 238 -2.45 34.77 13.20
CA PRO A 238 -2.16 34.86 11.78
C PRO A 238 -3.47 34.96 10.98
N PRO A 239 -3.47 35.62 9.82
CA PRO A 239 -4.58 35.54 8.89
C PRO A 239 -4.78 34.08 8.45
N ARG A 240 -6.04 33.68 8.21
CA ARG A 240 -6.33 32.34 7.67
C ARG A 240 -5.95 32.29 6.20
N ILE A 241 -4.98 31.46 5.86
CA ILE A 241 -4.49 31.25 4.48
C ILE A 241 -4.66 29.80 4.03
N GLY A 242 -5.37 28.98 4.80
CA GLY A 242 -5.38 27.53 4.60
C GLY A 242 -4.02 26.93 4.89
N ALA A 243 -3.38 27.34 5.99
CA ALA A 243 -2.10 26.80 6.45
C ALA A 243 -2.24 25.28 6.68
N HIS A 244 -1.48 24.49 5.93
CA HIS A 244 -1.58 23.04 5.96
C HIS A 244 -0.22 22.35 6.11
N ALA A 245 0.89 22.98 5.74
CA ALA A 245 2.22 22.37 5.92
C ALA A 245 3.14 23.28 6.74
N ALA A 246 3.87 22.69 7.68
CA ALA A 246 4.93 23.33 8.44
C ALA A 246 6.29 22.92 7.85
N GLY A 247 7.27 23.83 7.91
CA GLY A 247 8.59 23.55 7.35
C GLY A 247 9.53 24.73 7.52
N PHE A 248 10.44 24.89 6.56
CA PHE A 248 11.51 25.88 6.62
C PHE A 248 11.53 26.74 5.37
N THR A 249 11.84 28.02 5.55
CA THR A 249 12.25 28.89 4.44
C THR A 249 13.65 28.51 3.95
N LYS A 250 14.06 29.02 2.78
CA LYS A 250 15.46 28.89 2.30
C LYS A 250 16.50 29.47 3.26
N SER A 251 16.08 30.40 4.12
CA SER A 251 16.90 30.98 5.19
C SER A 251 16.94 30.14 6.48
N GLY A 252 16.31 28.96 6.50
CA GLY A 252 16.29 28.03 7.64
C GLY A 252 15.30 28.42 8.75
N LYS A 253 14.43 29.41 8.52
CA LYS A 253 13.43 29.83 9.53
C LYS A 253 12.19 28.94 9.47
N LEU A 254 11.63 28.60 10.62
CA LEU A 254 10.34 27.92 10.71
C LEU A 254 9.24 28.73 10.03
N ALA A 255 8.45 28.06 9.21
CA ALA A 255 7.39 28.68 8.42
C ALA A 255 6.20 27.74 8.21
N ALA A 256 5.03 28.34 7.98
CA ALA A 256 3.81 27.65 7.59
C ALA A 256 3.47 28.00 6.14
N ARG A 257 3.25 26.98 5.31
CA ARG A 257 2.75 27.09 3.94
C ARG A 257 1.24 26.90 3.94
N GLY A 258 0.54 27.81 3.28
CA GLY A 258 -0.91 27.73 3.07
C GLY A 258 -1.29 27.81 1.60
N ALA A 259 -2.58 27.65 1.33
CA ALA A 259 -3.14 27.76 -0.02
C ALA A 259 -3.03 29.19 -0.59
N LEU A 260 -3.08 30.23 0.24
CA LEU A 260 -3.04 31.64 -0.20
C LEU A 260 -1.72 32.37 0.12
N GLY A 261 -0.69 31.65 0.56
CA GLY A 261 0.62 32.23 0.86
C GLY A 261 1.37 31.45 1.92
N GLY A 262 2.22 32.13 2.69
CA GLY A 262 2.90 31.53 3.84
C GLY A 262 3.20 32.54 4.94
N TYR A 263 3.51 32.03 6.12
CA TYR A 263 4.03 32.82 7.24
C TYR A 263 5.36 32.27 7.73
N VAL A 264 6.26 33.17 8.14
CA VAL A 264 7.50 32.82 8.83
C VAL A 264 7.39 33.20 10.31
N TRP A 265 7.96 32.37 11.19
CA TRP A 265 7.93 32.61 12.62
C TRP A 265 9.10 33.49 13.08
N GLU A 266 8.83 34.76 13.29
CA GLU A 266 9.79 35.79 13.71
C GLU A 266 9.48 36.32 15.12
N GLY A 267 10.45 36.19 16.02
CA GLY A 267 10.25 36.46 17.45
C GLY A 267 9.11 35.61 18.00
N ASP A 268 8.08 36.28 18.53
CA ASP A 268 6.86 35.64 19.08
C ASP A 268 5.63 35.76 18.14
N SER A 269 5.84 36.10 16.87
CA SER A 269 4.76 36.37 15.90
C SER A 269 4.95 35.64 14.57
N LEU A 270 3.85 35.41 13.86
CA LEU A 270 3.86 34.87 12.50
C LEU A 270 3.68 36.02 11.51
N ALA A 271 4.68 36.26 10.65
CA ALA A 271 4.69 37.33 9.67
C ALA A 271 4.52 36.76 8.24
N PRO A 272 3.76 37.43 7.33
CA PRO A 272 3.65 37.00 5.93
C PRO A 272 5.02 36.86 5.26
N THR A 273 5.19 35.82 4.45
CA THR A 273 6.41 35.61 3.66
C THR A 273 6.09 35.22 2.21
N THR A 274 6.99 35.60 1.31
CA THR A 274 7.00 35.16 -0.09
C THR A 274 8.13 34.16 -0.37
N GLU A 275 8.94 33.83 0.64
CA GLU A 275 9.98 32.80 0.50
C GLU A 275 9.31 31.44 0.28
N THR A 276 9.93 30.61 -0.57
CA THR A 276 9.51 29.22 -0.75
C THR A 276 9.72 28.45 0.56
N ILE A 277 8.73 27.66 0.94
CA ILE A 277 8.74 26.85 2.17
C ILE A 277 8.85 25.38 1.77
N SER A 278 9.87 24.71 2.28
CA SER A 278 10.13 23.27 2.12
C SER A 278 9.78 22.52 3.40
N GLU A 279 9.14 21.36 3.30
CA GLU A 279 8.84 20.49 4.46
C GLU A 279 10.13 19.82 4.98
N VAL A 280 11.04 19.51 4.05
CA VAL A 280 12.32 18.85 4.32
C VAL A 280 13.45 19.84 4.07
N ASP A 281 14.31 20.04 5.07
CA ASP A 281 15.53 20.84 4.96
C ASP A 281 16.73 19.91 4.73
N VAL A 282 16.79 19.32 3.53
CA VAL A 282 17.90 18.44 3.15
C VAL A 282 18.79 19.17 2.14
N PRO A 283 20.09 19.35 2.43
CA PRO A 283 21.05 19.93 1.49
C PRO A 283 21.20 19.06 0.24
N ASP A 284 21.90 19.55 -0.80
CA ASP A 284 22.26 18.73 -1.96
C ASP A 284 23.03 17.47 -1.51
N VAL A 285 22.39 16.30 -1.65
CA VAL A 285 22.95 14.98 -1.33
C VAL A 285 23.07 14.19 -2.63
N GLU A 286 24.27 13.66 -2.87
CA GLU A 286 24.55 12.76 -3.98
C GLU A 286 25.49 11.67 -3.46
N ILE A 287 24.97 10.45 -3.36
CA ILE A 287 25.67 9.32 -2.75
C ILE A 287 25.99 8.32 -3.84
N GLU A 288 27.28 8.03 -4.00
CA GLU A 288 27.76 6.91 -4.81
C GLU A 288 27.76 5.65 -3.93
N PRO A 289 26.79 4.73 -4.08
CA PRO A 289 26.69 3.59 -3.20
C PRO A 289 27.88 2.65 -3.39
N THR A 290 28.41 2.16 -2.27
CA THR A 290 29.46 1.15 -2.30
C THR A 290 28.88 -0.20 -2.70
N VAL A 291 29.35 -0.75 -3.82
CA VAL A 291 28.86 -2.02 -4.36
C VAL A 291 29.51 -3.20 -3.62
N GLY A 292 28.68 -4.17 -3.22
CA GLY A 292 29.13 -5.44 -2.63
C GLY A 292 28.93 -6.65 -3.56
N PRO A 293 29.19 -7.86 -3.04
CA PRO A 293 28.95 -9.10 -3.75
C PRO A 293 27.50 -9.30 -4.20
N ARG A 294 27.30 -9.89 -5.39
CA ARG A 294 25.98 -10.07 -6.03
C ARG A 294 25.68 -11.55 -6.32
N ALA A 295 24.53 -12.03 -5.85
CA ALA A 295 24.11 -13.41 -6.07
C ALA A 295 23.70 -13.68 -7.53
N THR A 296 23.09 -12.71 -8.21
CA THR A 296 22.70 -12.86 -9.63
C THR A 296 23.91 -13.12 -10.51
N MET A 297 25.01 -12.39 -10.29
CA MET A 297 26.26 -12.58 -11.02
C MET A 297 26.84 -13.99 -10.83
N ILE A 298 26.66 -14.63 -9.66
CA ILE A 298 27.09 -16.02 -9.45
C ILE A 298 26.19 -16.99 -10.22
N SER A 299 24.87 -16.76 -10.22
CA SER A 299 23.93 -17.61 -10.98
C SER A 299 24.21 -17.58 -12.49
N GLU A 300 24.73 -16.46 -13.00
CA GLU A 300 25.16 -16.29 -14.39
C GLU A 300 26.58 -16.81 -14.66
N GLN A 301 27.29 -17.28 -13.62
CA GLN A 301 28.72 -17.61 -13.65
C GLN A 301 29.64 -16.45 -14.07
N ARG A 302 29.18 -15.20 -13.93
CA ARG A 302 30.02 -13.99 -14.04
C ARG A 302 30.71 -13.66 -12.72
N ALA A 303 30.29 -14.29 -11.63
CA ALA A 303 30.98 -14.27 -10.36
C ALA A 303 31.14 -15.67 -9.79
N ALA A 304 32.09 -15.81 -8.86
CA ALA A 304 32.35 -17.02 -8.11
C ALA A 304 32.55 -16.69 -6.62
N LEU A 305 32.09 -17.59 -5.76
CA LEU A 305 32.25 -17.50 -4.31
C LEU A 305 33.07 -18.68 -3.80
N ASP A 306 34.25 -18.40 -3.25
CA ASP A 306 35.19 -19.39 -2.71
C ASP A 306 35.39 -19.14 -1.20
N GLY A 307 34.64 -19.88 -0.39
CA GLY A 307 34.57 -19.65 1.05
C GLY A 307 33.95 -18.28 1.34
N SER A 308 34.76 -17.35 1.86
CA SER A 308 34.37 -15.95 2.08
C SER A 308 34.90 -14.99 1.01
N ARG A 309 35.56 -15.49 -0.06
CA ARG A 309 36.13 -14.65 -1.11
C ARG A 309 35.21 -14.62 -2.32
N TYR A 310 34.90 -13.41 -2.78
CA TYR A 310 34.07 -13.12 -3.93
C TYR A 310 34.92 -12.61 -5.09
N TYR A 311 34.65 -13.12 -6.28
CA TYR A 311 35.30 -12.76 -7.52
C TYR A 311 34.24 -12.49 -8.57
N GLU A 312 34.28 -11.35 -9.25
CA GLU A 312 33.28 -10.99 -10.25
C GLU A 312 33.95 -10.37 -11.48
N ILE A 313 33.50 -10.78 -12.65
CA ILE A 313 33.86 -10.16 -13.91
C ILE A 313 32.95 -8.95 -14.13
N THR A 314 33.56 -7.76 -14.15
CA THR A 314 32.89 -6.52 -14.48
C THR A 314 33.38 -5.98 -15.82
N ASP A 315 32.45 -5.49 -16.62
CA ASP A 315 32.77 -4.78 -17.86
C ASP A 315 33.36 -3.43 -17.48
N ALA A 316 34.65 -3.24 -17.71
CA ALA A 316 35.38 -2.03 -17.34
C ALA A 316 35.11 -0.91 -18.35
N SER A 317 33.93 -0.29 -18.24
CA SER A 317 33.52 0.95 -18.96
C SER A 317 33.62 0.88 -20.50
N GLU A 318 33.30 2.00 -21.17
CA GLU A 318 33.12 2.17 -22.63
C GLU A 318 34.28 1.68 -23.53
N ALA A 319 35.41 1.26 -22.96
CA ALA A 319 36.59 0.76 -23.68
C ALA A 319 36.58 -0.75 -23.98
N GLY A 320 35.56 -1.50 -23.55
CA GLY A 320 35.42 -2.94 -23.83
C GLY A 320 36.45 -3.83 -23.13
N ARG A 321 37.04 -3.36 -22.02
CA ARG A 321 38.03 -4.13 -21.24
C ARG A 321 37.32 -4.86 -20.09
N TYR A 322 37.72 -6.08 -19.75
CA TYR A 322 37.23 -6.76 -18.55
C TYR A 322 38.08 -6.39 -17.32
N SER A 323 37.44 -6.38 -16.15
CA SER A 323 38.14 -6.29 -14.87
C SER A 323 37.56 -7.27 -13.85
N LEU A 324 38.43 -7.77 -12.99
CA LEU A 324 38.12 -8.65 -11.88
C LEU A 324 37.85 -7.81 -10.63
N ALA A 325 36.58 -7.72 -10.25
CA ALA A 325 36.16 -7.26 -8.94
C ALA A 325 36.42 -8.36 -7.90
N LYS A 326 37.02 -8.01 -6.76
CA LYS A 326 37.37 -8.90 -5.66
C LYS A 326 36.85 -8.33 -4.35
N ALA A 327 36.29 -9.17 -3.51
CA ALA A 327 35.93 -8.78 -2.14
C ALA A 327 36.04 -9.98 -1.19
N SER A 328 36.18 -9.70 0.10
CA SER A 328 35.68 -10.64 1.11
C SER A 328 34.18 -10.40 1.30
N LEU A 329 33.42 -11.45 1.62
CA LEU A 329 32.01 -11.30 2.00
C LEU A 329 31.92 -10.28 3.15
N GLY A 330 31.05 -9.29 2.97
CA GLY A 330 30.89 -8.18 3.93
C GLY A 330 31.84 -7.00 3.70
N GLN A 331 32.71 -7.05 2.68
CA GLN A 331 33.56 -5.94 2.25
C GLN A 331 33.16 -5.42 0.86
N PRO A 332 33.43 -4.14 0.55
CA PRO A 332 33.32 -3.58 -0.79
C PRO A 332 34.15 -4.33 -1.83
N VAL A 333 33.73 -4.25 -3.10
CA VAL A 333 34.51 -4.80 -4.22
C VAL A 333 35.65 -3.86 -4.66
N GLU A 334 36.84 -4.44 -4.85
CA GLU A 334 38.02 -3.79 -5.44
C GLU A 334 38.27 -4.33 -6.86
N LYS A 335 38.59 -3.47 -7.82
CA LYS A 335 38.75 -3.87 -9.23
C LYS A 335 40.21 -4.00 -9.64
N VAL A 336 40.53 -5.05 -10.40
CA VAL A 336 41.82 -5.30 -11.05
C VAL A 336 41.60 -5.51 -12.55
N ALA A 337 42.35 -4.85 -13.42
CA ALA A 337 42.20 -5.03 -14.87
C ALA A 337 42.62 -6.45 -15.33
N LEU A 338 41.94 -7.00 -16.33
CA LEU A 338 42.27 -8.29 -16.97
C LEU A 338 42.59 -8.06 -18.45
N GLU A 339 43.84 -7.67 -18.75
CA GLU A 339 44.27 -7.30 -20.11
C GLU A 339 44.24 -8.50 -21.08
N GLU A 340 44.50 -9.72 -20.60
CA GLU A 340 44.54 -10.92 -21.43
C GLU A 340 43.15 -11.36 -21.93
N LEU A 341 42.07 -10.82 -21.36
CA LEU A 341 40.69 -11.13 -21.75
C LEU A 341 40.06 -10.06 -22.66
N GLU A 342 40.83 -9.07 -23.12
CA GLU A 342 40.34 -8.00 -24.01
C GLU A 342 39.69 -8.52 -25.31
N GLN A 343 40.06 -9.72 -25.76
CA GLN A 343 39.53 -10.32 -26.99
C GLN A 343 38.30 -11.21 -26.77
N CYS A 344 37.80 -11.32 -25.54
CA CYS A 344 36.66 -12.15 -25.23
C CYS A 344 35.36 -11.40 -25.51
N ASP A 345 34.37 -12.06 -26.09
CA ASP A 345 33.03 -11.47 -26.21
C ASP A 345 32.27 -11.59 -24.89
N ASN A 346 32.47 -12.70 -24.19
CA ASN A 346 31.92 -12.95 -22.86
C ASN A 346 32.90 -13.76 -22.02
N VAL A 347 32.86 -13.57 -20.69
CA VAL A 347 33.74 -14.25 -19.73
C VAL A 347 32.92 -14.80 -18.57
N LYS A 348 33.16 -16.07 -18.24
CA LYS A 348 32.70 -16.74 -17.01
C LYS A 348 33.86 -16.99 -16.06
N VAL A 349 33.59 -17.06 -14.76
CA VAL A 349 34.61 -17.28 -13.72
C VAL A 349 34.19 -18.39 -12.76
N ALA A 350 35.14 -19.23 -12.36
CA ALA A 350 35.01 -20.18 -11.26
C ALA A 350 36.20 -20.00 -10.30
N ALA A 351 36.01 -20.32 -9.01
CA ALA A 351 37.03 -20.15 -7.99
C ALA A 351 37.04 -21.34 -7.02
N SER A 352 38.23 -21.76 -6.58
CA SER A 352 38.40 -22.79 -5.55
C SER A 352 39.76 -22.67 -4.88
N ALA A 353 39.78 -22.57 -3.55
CA ALA A 353 40.99 -22.40 -2.74
C ALA A 353 41.93 -21.28 -3.25
N GLY A 354 41.37 -20.20 -3.79
CA GLY A 354 42.08 -19.03 -4.29
C GLY A 354 42.65 -19.16 -5.70
N ILE A 355 42.49 -20.33 -6.33
CA ILE A 355 42.72 -20.51 -7.76
C ILE A 355 41.48 -19.99 -8.49
N LEU A 356 41.69 -19.26 -9.58
CA LEU A 356 40.63 -18.78 -10.47
C LEU A 356 40.72 -19.49 -11.81
N ALA A 357 39.57 -19.76 -12.42
CA ALA A 357 39.47 -20.21 -13.78
C ALA A 357 38.53 -19.29 -14.56
N PHE A 358 38.89 -18.97 -15.80
CA PHE A 358 38.13 -18.07 -16.66
C PHE A 358 37.76 -18.81 -17.96
N GLY A 359 36.48 -18.77 -18.32
CA GLY A 359 35.98 -19.25 -19.60
C GLY A 359 35.70 -18.08 -20.53
N CYS A 360 36.61 -17.84 -21.46
CA CYS A 360 36.50 -16.79 -22.49
C CYS A 360 35.83 -17.38 -23.72
N THR A 361 34.72 -16.79 -24.18
CA THR A 361 34.12 -17.18 -25.47
C THR A 361 34.35 -16.14 -26.53
N LYS A 362 34.66 -16.59 -27.75
CA LYS A 362 34.87 -15.76 -28.93
C LYS A 362 33.97 -16.24 -30.07
N GLU A 363 33.34 -15.32 -30.78
CA GLU A 363 32.68 -15.58 -32.05
C GLU A 363 33.73 -15.97 -33.10
N VAL A 364 33.53 -17.12 -33.74
CA VAL A 364 34.36 -17.56 -34.86
C VAL A 364 33.62 -17.23 -36.14
N PRO A 365 34.18 -16.37 -37.02
CA PRO A 365 33.56 -16.09 -38.31
C PRO A 365 33.23 -17.38 -39.07
N ASP A 366 32.04 -17.42 -39.67
CA ASP A 366 31.54 -18.56 -40.46
C ASP A 366 31.25 -19.87 -39.69
N GLN A 367 31.26 -19.86 -38.35
CA GLN A 367 30.81 -20.98 -37.51
C GLN A 367 29.59 -20.61 -36.67
N SER A 368 28.67 -21.56 -36.49
CA SER A 368 27.50 -21.40 -35.59
C SER A 368 27.83 -21.71 -34.11
N SER A 369 29.06 -22.11 -33.82
CA SER A 369 29.57 -22.37 -32.47
C SER A 369 30.60 -21.33 -32.07
N LEU A 370 30.67 -21.04 -30.76
CA LEU A 370 31.68 -20.18 -30.17
C LEU A 370 32.94 -20.98 -29.85
N ALA A 371 34.11 -20.37 -30.05
CA ALA A 371 35.37 -20.89 -29.51
C ALA A 371 35.46 -20.51 -28.02
N GLY A 372 35.65 -21.49 -27.15
CA GLY A 372 35.89 -21.31 -25.74
C GLY A 372 37.36 -21.51 -25.40
N GLU A 373 37.96 -20.57 -24.68
CA GLU A 373 39.31 -20.65 -24.12
C GLU A 373 39.20 -20.70 -22.60
N LEU A 374 39.83 -21.72 -21.98
CA LEU A 374 39.83 -21.92 -20.53
C LEU A 374 41.19 -21.52 -19.97
N TYR A 375 41.20 -20.46 -19.16
CA TYR A 375 42.38 -19.95 -18.49
C TYR A 375 42.37 -20.32 -17.00
N ILE A 376 43.55 -20.47 -16.41
CA ILE A 376 43.71 -20.60 -14.95
C ILE A 376 44.65 -19.52 -14.44
N SER A 377 44.33 -18.98 -13.27
CA SER A 377 45.18 -18.09 -12.50
C SER A 377 45.40 -18.62 -11.10
N LYS A 378 46.66 -18.65 -10.65
CA LYS A 378 47.06 -19.08 -9.30
C LYS A 378 47.39 -17.92 -8.36
N ASP A 379 47.41 -16.70 -8.88
CA ASP A 379 47.77 -15.48 -8.19
C ASP A 379 46.59 -14.49 -8.12
N GLY A 380 45.37 -15.06 -8.11
CA GLY A 380 44.14 -14.29 -8.00
C GLY A 380 43.82 -13.42 -9.21
N GLY A 381 44.21 -13.84 -10.42
CA GLY A 381 43.92 -13.13 -11.67
C GLY A 381 44.99 -12.15 -12.11
N SER A 382 46.20 -12.21 -11.53
CA SER A 382 47.31 -11.33 -11.96
C SER A 382 48.03 -11.89 -13.19
N THR A 383 48.06 -13.21 -13.33
CA THR A 383 48.52 -13.91 -14.54
C THR A 383 47.51 -14.97 -14.96
N LEU A 384 47.27 -15.08 -16.27
CA LEU A 384 46.36 -16.07 -16.86
C LEU A 384 47.14 -17.08 -17.73
N GLU A 385 47.02 -18.37 -17.42
CA GLU A 385 47.60 -19.46 -18.21
C GLU A 385 46.51 -20.20 -18.99
N LEU A 386 46.59 -20.22 -20.32
CA LEU A 386 45.67 -20.98 -21.17
C LEU A 386 45.86 -22.49 -20.93
N LYS A 387 44.79 -23.19 -20.53
CA LYS A 387 44.81 -24.63 -20.24
C LYS A 387 44.19 -25.48 -21.34
N ALA A 388 43.08 -25.02 -21.90
CA ALA A 388 42.34 -25.79 -22.89
C ALA A 388 41.56 -24.87 -23.82
N THR A 389 41.31 -25.35 -25.03
CA THR A 389 40.33 -24.78 -25.95
C THR A 389 39.18 -25.77 -26.11
N VAL A 390 37.96 -25.26 -26.23
CA VAL A 390 36.71 -26.00 -26.38
C VAL A 390 35.83 -25.31 -27.43
N THR A 391 34.79 -25.97 -27.89
CA THR A 391 33.73 -25.33 -28.69
C THR A 391 32.40 -25.44 -27.95
N THR A 392 31.55 -24.41 -28.01
CA THR A 392 30.23 -24.41 -27.35
C THR A 392 29.16 -23.89 -28.30
N PRO A 393 27.93 -24.41 -28.30
CA PRO A 393 26.84 -23.87 -29.12
C PRO A 393 26.41 -22.47 -28.67
N SER A 394 26.51 -22.16 -27.37
CA SER A 394 26.18 -20.83 -26.84
C SER A 394 26.97 -20.49 -25.57
N PHE A 395 27.03 -19.20 -25.23
CA PHE A 395 27.63 -18.75 -23.98
C PHE A 395 26.82 -19.20 -22.75
N SER A 396 25.49 -19.19 -22.85
CA SER A 396 24.59 -19.59 -21.75
C SER A 396 24.75 -21.07 -21.37
N ASP A 397 24.96 -21.95 -22.36
CA ASP A 397 25.04 -23.41 -22.14
C ASP A 397 26.37 -23.85 -21.53
N MET A 398 27.46 -23.12 -21.79
CA MET A 398 28.77 -23.45 -21.24
C MET A 398 28.82 -23.11 -19.75
N THR A 399 28.86 -24.12 -18.88
CA THR A 399 29.07 -23.92 -17.44
C THR A 399 30.27 -24.71 -16.97
N PHE A 400 31.00 -24.19 -15.99
CA PHE A 400 32.14 -24.94 -15.44
C PHE A 400 32.34 -24.71 -13.96
N THR A 401 33.11 -25.61 -13.35
CA THR A 401 33.55 -25.54 -11.95
C THR A 401 35.04 -25.85 -11.86
N LEU A 402 35.64 -25.53 -10.72
CA LEU A 402 37.07 -25.63 -10.47
C LEU A 402 37.34 -26.38 -9.15
N ALA A 403 38.31 -27.29 -9.16
CA ALA A 403 38.84 -27.92 -7.95
C ALA A 403 40.13 -27.27 -7.47
N GLN A 404 40.53 -27.54 -6.23
CA GLN A 404 41.77 -27.03 -5.63
C GLN A 404 43.05 -27.47 -6.36
N SER A 405 42.97 -28.56 -7.14
CA SER A 405 44.05 -29.04 -8.00
C SER A 405 44.27 -28.20 -9.26
N GLY A 406 43.32 -27.31 -9.60
CA GLY A 406 43.26 -26.64 -10.91
C GLY A 406 42.54 -27.46 -11.97
N THR A 407 41.92 -28.58 -11.61
CA THR A 407 41.09 -29.39 -12.52
C THR A 407 39.74 -28.71 -12.74
N MET A 408 39.22 -28.75 -13.97
CA MET A 408 37.91 -28.18 -14.31
C MET A 408 36.95 -29.25 -14.82
N LEU A 409 35.66 -29.09 -14.51
CA LEU A 409 34.57 -29.85 -15.10
C LEU A 409 33.69 -28.88 -15.89
N VAL A 410 33.54 -29.11 -17.19
CA VAL A 410 32.87 -28.22 -18.13
C VAL A 410 31.66 -28.92 -18.75
N LEU A 411 30.49 -28.31 -18.67
CA LEU A 411 29.26 -28.74 -19.35
C LEU A 411 28.98 -27.84 -20.55
N GLY A 412 28.14 -28.33 -21.47
CA GLY A 412 27.71 -27.55 -22.63
C GLY A 412 28.80 -27.31 -23.68
N ALA A 413 29.94 -28.00 -23.61
CA ALA A 413 31.05 -27.82 -24.54
C ALA A 413 31.47 -29.13 -25.21
N CYS A 414 32.07 -29.02 -26.39
CA CYS A 414 32.68 -30.11 -27.15
C CYS A 414 34.20 -29.97 -27.16
N LYS A 415 34.89 -31.11 -27.24
CA LYS A 415 36.33 -31.13 -27.52
C LYS A 415 36.56 -30.55 -28.92
N PRO A 416 37.55 -29.65 -29.12
CA PRO A 416 37.84 -29.11 -30.45
C PRO A 416 38.22 -30.25 -31.39
N ALA A 417 37.76 -30.19 -32.64
CA ALA A 417 38.21 -31.13 -33.66
C ALA A 417 39.73 -30.99 -33.79
N SER A 418 40.48 -32.05 -33.50
CA SER A 418 41.93 -32.05 -33.67
C SER A 418 42.23 -31.74 -35.13
N ALA A 419 42.96 -30.65 -35.39
CA ALA A 419 43.44 -30.29 -36.74
C ALA A 419 44.44 -31.32 -37.33
N GLU A 420 44.68 -32.42 -36.62
CA GLU A 420 45.49 -33.55 -37.07
C GLU A 420 44.68 -34.44 -38.02
N GLY A 421 44.65 -34.03 -39.28
CA GLY A 421 43.99 -34.76 -40.36
C GLY A 421 44.35 -34.28 -41.76
N GLU A 422 45.48 -33.62 -41.96
CA GLU A 422 46.09 -33.41 -43.28
C GLU A 422 47.30 -34.35 -43.39
N ASP A 423 47.10 -35.63 -43.72
CA ASP A 423 48.09 -36.45 -44.47
C ASP A 423 47.68 -37.92 -44.75
N GLU A 424 46.51 -38.41 -44.32
CA GLU A 424 46.01 -39.71 -44.80
C GLU A 424 45.31 -39.57 -46.16
N LYS A 425 46.09 -39.81 -47.22
CA LYS A 425 45.60 -40.03 -48.59
C LYS A 425 44.44 -41.03 -48.59
N PRO A 426 43.26 -40.68 -49.12
CA PRO A 426 42.15 -41.62 -49.22
C PRO A 426 42.51 -42.71 -50.24
N ALA A 427 42.51 -43.97 -49.77
CA ALA A 427 42.52 -45.12 -50.65
C ALA A 427 41.21 -45.14 -51.45
N GLU A 428 41.35 -44.88 -52.75
CA GLU A 428 40.33 -44.95 -53.78
C GLU A 428 39.66 -46.33 -53.79
N LYS A 429 38.37 -46.40 -53.41
CA LYS A 429 37.39 -47.37 -53.92
C LYS A 429 35.96 -47.03 -53.51
N ASP A 430 35.20 -46.54 -54.49
CA ASP A 430 33.76 -46.67 -54.71
C ASP A 430 32.87 -47.07 -53.52
N ALA A 431 32.39 -46.07 -52.77
CA ALA A 431 31.07 -46.11 -52.15
C ALA A 431 30.58 -44.67 -51.82
N ASP A 432 29.58 -44.26 -52.58
CA ASP A 432 28.51 -43.30 -52.26
C ASP A 432 28.80 -41.83 -51.94
N LYS A 433 28.36 -41.00 -52.91
CA LYS A 433 28.11 -39.55 -52.89
C LYS A 433 27.18 -39.02 -51.78
N LYS A 434 26.95 -39.76 -50.68
CA LYS A 434 26.09 -39.35 -49.57
C LYS A 434 26.85 -38.76 -48.36
N ALA A 435 28.16 -39.01 -48.24
CA ALA A 435 28.97 -38.54 -47.10
C ALA A 435 29.49 -37.09 -47.22
N ALA A 436 29.49 -36.49 -48.42
CA ALA A 436 30.02 -35.13 -48.63
C ALA A 436 29.01 -34.00 -48.31
N ALA A 437 27.75 -34.32 -48.00
CA ALA A 437 26.75 -33.34 -47.59
C ALA A 437 26.67 -33.15 -46.06
N ASP A 438 27.07 -34.16 -45.27
CA ASP A 438 27.07 -34.09 -43.78
C ASP A 438 28.36 -33.47 -43.20
N ALA A 439 29.35 -33.16 -44.03
CA ALA A 439 30.58 -32.48 -43.61
C ALA A 439 30.46 -30.94 -43.56
N LYS A 440 29.28 -30.38 -43.87
CA LYS A 440 29.02 -28.93 -43.75
C LYS A 440 28.32 -28.64 -42.41
N SER A 441 29.06 -27.97 -41.52
CA SER A 441 28.61 -27.45 -40.23
C SER A 441 28.23 -28.52 -39.20
N THR A 442 29.22 -29.25 -38.68
CA THR A 442 29.05 -30.04 -37.46
C THR A 442 28.93 -29.08 -36.27
N MET A 443 27.73 -28.58 -36.03
CA MET A 443 27.40 -27.77 -34.86
C MET A 443 27.77 -28.55 -33.60
N CYS A 444 28.44 -27.91 -32.63
CA CYS A 444 28.79 -28.58 -31.37
C CYS A 444 27.51 -29.07 -30.67
N GLN A 445 27.42 -30.39 -30.48
CA GLN A 445 26.35 -31.06 -29.73
C GLN A 445 26.99 -31.78 -28.52
N PRO A 446 27.04 -31.12 -27.36
CA PRO A 446 27.65 -31.69 -26.16
C PRO A 446 26.94 -32.97 -25.73
N LYS A 447 27.61 -34.12 -25.84
CA LYS A 447 27.05 -35.44 -25.43
C LYS A 447 27.26 -35.76 -23.95
N GLY A 448 28.09 -34.99 -23.27
CA GLY A 448 28.49 -35.22 -21.89
C GLY A 448 29.47 -34.13 -21.42
N PRO A 449 29.87 -34.17 -20.14
CA PRO A 449 30.82 -33.24 -19.57
C PRO A 449 32.23 -33.45 -20.12
N LEU A 450 33.02 -32.38 -20.16
CA LEU A 450 34.46 -32.41 -20.38
C LEU A 450 35.19 -32.27 -19.05
N TYR A 451 36.11 -33.19 -18.78
CA TYR A 451 37.02 -33.13 -17.64
C TYR A 451 38.38 -32.63 -18.12
N VAL A 452 38.85 -31.52 -17.56
CA VAL A 452 40.09 -30.85 -17.96
C VAL A 452 41.10 -30.92 -16.82
N ASP A 453 42.21 -31.62 -17.06
CA ASP A 453 43.31 -31.78 -16.12
C ASP A 453 44.62 -31.36 -16.80
N GLY A 454 45.12 -30.16 -16.46
CA GLY A 454 46.20 -29.53 -17.22
C GLY A 454 45.77 -29.23 -18.66
N SER A 455 46.52 -29.75 -19.64
CA SER A 455 46.19 -29.65 -21.07
C SER A 455 45.38 -30.85 -21.59
N THR A 456 45.05 -31.81 -20.71
CA THR A 456 44.36 -33.04 -21.09
C THR A 456 42.84 -32.85 -20.97
N ILE A 457 42.12 -33.11 -22.07
CA ILE A 457 40.65 -33.03 -22.13
C ILE A 457 40.08 -34.43 -22.37
N SER A 458 39.33 -34.93 -21.40
CA SER A 458 38.57 -36.18 -21.48
C SER A 458 37.08 -35.89 -21.62
N ALA A 459 36.42 -36.47 -22.63
CA ALA A 459 34.99 -36.38 -22.81
C ALA A 459 34.31 -37.58 -22.13
N GLY A 460 33.40 -37.31 -21.20
CA GLY A 460 32.74 -38.34 -20.42
C GLY A 460 31.60 -39.04 -21.16
N THR A 461 31.47 -40.35 -20.94
CA THR A 461 30.28 -41.09 -21.35
C THR A 461 29.24 -41.05 -20.25
N VAL A 462 28.03 -40.56 -20.58
CA VAL A 462 26.92 -40.46 -19.63
C VAL A 462 25.73 -41.28 -20.13
N PRO A 463 25.64 -42.56 -19.74
CA PRO A 463 24.46 -43.37 -20.04
C PRO A 463 23.21 -42.72 -19.43
N TYR A 464 22.09 -42.76 -20.16
CA TYR A 464 20.76 -42.32 -19.69
C TYR A 464 20.56 -40.82 -19.46
N LEU A 465 21.49 -39.94 -19.82
CA LEU A 465 21.26 -38.49 -19.74
C LEU A 465 20.26 -38.03 -20.81
N GLU A 466 19.26 -37.26 -20.38
CA GLU A 466 18.41 -36.50 -21.28
C GLU A 466 19.21 -35.34 -21.91
N GLU A 467 19.14 -35.20 -23.23
CA GLU A 467 19.93 -34.22 -23.98
C GLU A 467 19.63 -32.79 -23.51
N GLY A 468 20.67 -32.00 -23.27
CA GLY A 468 20.54 -30.62 -22.77
C GLY A 468 20.17 -30.49 -21.29
N SER A 469 19.93 -31.58 -20.56
CA SER A 469 19.53 -31.50 -19.14
C SER A 469 20.68 -31.34 -18.13
N ALA A 470 21.94 -31.51 -18.58
CA ALA A 470 23.11 -31.43 -17.70
C ALA A 470 23.35 -29.99 -17.23
N ARG A 471 23.40 -29.80 -15.92
CA ARG A 471 23.59 -28.50 -15.27
C ARG A 471 24.35 -28.62 -13.96
N SER A 472 24.79 -27.47 -13.44
CA SER A 472 25.47 -27.35 -12.15
C SER A 472 26.64 -28.32 -11.95
N PRO A 473 27.73 -28.19 -12.74
CA PRO A 473 28.92 -29.01 -12.54
C PRO A 473 29.53 -28.75 -11.16
N MET A 474 30.00 -29.81 -10.51
CA MET A 474 30.70 -29.72 -9.23
C MET A 474 31.85 -30.73 -9.17
N LEU A 475 32.93 -30.37 -8.48
CA LEU A 475 34.07 -31.26 -8.22
C LEU A 475 34.23 -31.43 -6.71
N SER A 476 34.66 -32.62 -6.27
CA SER A 476 35.10 -32.81 -4.89
C SER A 476 36.27 -31.88 -4.56
N PRO A 477 36.49 -31.52 -3.28
CA PRO A 477 37.60 -30.64 -2.91
C PRO A 477 38.98 -31.11 -3.40
N ASP A 478 39.18 -32.44 -3.48
CA ASP A 478 40.41 -33.06 -4.01
C ASP A 478 40.47 -33.18 -5.54
N GLY A 479 39.40 -32.74 -6.23
CA GLY A 479 39.24 -32.79 -7.68
C GLY A 479 39.05 -34.18 -8.28
N ARG A 480 38.97 -35.25 -7.48
CA ARG A 480 38.96 -36.64 -7.99
C ARG A 480 37.59 -37.14 -8.41
N THR A 481 36.53 -36.57 -7.81
CA THR A 481 35.15 -36.96 -8.09
C THR A 481 34.43 -35.80 -8.77
N ALA A 482 33.79 -36.08 -9.90
CA ALA A 482 33.02 -35.12 -10.67
C ALA A 482 31.53 -35.40 -10.52
N TYR A 483 30.75 -34.34 -10.34
CA TYR A 483 29.31 -34.37 -10.14
C TYR A 483 28.63 -33.40 -11.09
N PHE A 484 27.41 -33.71 -11.54
CA PHE A 484 26.50 -32.73 -12.13
C PHE A 484 25.05 -33.20 -11.97
N LEU A 485 24.11 -32.26 -12.08
CA LEU A 485 22.67 -32.56 -12.10
C LEU A 485 22.19 -32.79 -13.52
N GLY A 486 21.29 -33.74 -13.72
CA GLY A 486 20.63 -33.95 -15.01
C GLY A 486 19.31 -34.68 -14.86
N ARG A 487 18.65 -34.92 -15.99
CA ARG A 487 17.45 -35.76 -16.05
C ARG A 487 17.75 -37.11 -16.68
N ASN A 488 17.11 -38.14 -16.16
CA ASN A 488 17.13 -39.46 -16.75
C ASN A 488 16.24 -39.48 -18.01
N ARG A 489 16.82 -39.82 -19.16
CA ARG A 489 16.13 -39.94 -20.45
C ARG A 489 14.92 -40.88 -20.43
N LYS A 490 14.91 -41.88 -19.54
CA LYS A 490 13.84 -42.89 -19.50
C LYS A 490 12.54 -42.39 -18.86
N ASP A 491 12.64 -41.61 -17.78
CA ASP A 491 11.51 -41.22 -16.93
C ASP A 491 11.50 -39.73 -16.57
N SER A 492 12.46 -38.95 -17.08
CA SER A 492 12.65 -37.51 -16.80
C SER A 492 12.88 -37.17 -15.33
N MET A 493 13.17 -38.16 -14.49
CA MET A 493 13.47 -37.94 -13.07
C MET A 493 14.83 -37.26 -12.91
N SER A 494 14.93 -36.39 -11.90
CA SER A 494 16.19 -35.71 -11.59
C SER A 494 17.19 -36.67 -10.95
N ALA A 495 18.45 -36.59 -11.37
CA ALA A 495 19.52 -37.45 -10.88
C ALA A 495 20.83 -36.66 -10.72
N VAL A 496 21.67 -37.12 -9.80
CA VAL A 496 23.08 -36.74 -9.73
C VAL A 496 23.89 -37.75 -10.54
N PHE A 497 24.76 -37.26 -11.41
CA PHE A 497 25.69 -38.08 -12.17
C PHE A 497 27.07 -37.98 -11.53
N VAL A 498 27.64 -39.11 -11.12
CA VAL A 498 28.88 -39.19 -10.34
C VAL A 498 29.96 -39.92 -11.12
N SER A 499 31.12 -39.30 -11.30
CA SER A 499 32.31 -39.93 -11.88
C SER A 499 33.45 -39.97 -10.87
N ARG A 500 34.04 -41.15 -10.67
CA ARG A 500 35.23 -41.38 -9.82
C ARG A 500 36.49 -41.70 -10.63
N ASP A 501 36.36 -41.74 -11.95
CA ASP A 501 37.41 -42.08 -12.88
C ASP A 501 37.90 -40.85 -13.66
N ARG A 502 37.85 -39.66 -13.05
CA ARG A 502 38.25 -38.39 -13.68
C ARG A 502 37.44 -38.06 -14.93
N GLY A 503 36.12 -38.22 -14.83
CA GLY A 503 35.16 -37.83 -15.85
C GLY A 503 35.09 -38.75 -17.07
N HIS A 504 35.64 -39.96 -17.04
CA HIS A 504 35.54 -40.89 -18.19
C HIS A 504 34.16 -41.55 -18.25
N SER A 505 33.61 -41.96 -17.10
CA SER A 505 32.28 -42.55 -17.00
C SER A 505 31.50 -41.98 -15.82
N TYR A 506 30.18 -41.85 -15.99
CA TYR A 506 29.27 -41.31 -14.97
C TYR A 506 28.22 -42.34 -14.57
N GLN A 507 28.12 -42.57 -13.26
CA GLN A 507 27.06 -43.36 -12.66
C GLN A 507 25.89 -42.45 -12.28
N MET A 508 24.69 -42.77 -12.78
CA MET A 508 23.45 -42.09 -12.43
C MET A 508 22.98 -42.48 -11.02
N ARG A 509 22.59 -41.49 -10.23
CA ARG A 509 21.95 -41.63 -8.92
C ARG A 509 20.65 -40.85 -8.93
N THR A 510 19.53 -41.55 -9.10
CA THR A 510 18.20 -40.93 -9.05
C THR A 510 17.96 -40.36 -7.65
N ILE A 511 17.43 -39.15 -7.59
CA ILE A 511 17.03 -38.52 -6.33
C ILE A 511 15.58 -38.95 -6.07
N GLU A 512 15.41 -40.08 -5.40
CA GLU A 512 14.10 -40.62 -5.04
C GLU A 512 13.82 -40.36 -3.55
N PRO A 513 12.65 -39.81 -3.18
CA PRO A 513 12.33 -39.64 -1.78
C PRO A 513 12.44 -40.99 -1.06
N PRO A 514 13.05 -41.06 0.13
CA PRO A 514 13.09 -42.30 0.89
C PRO A 514 11.65 -42.77 1.07
N GLN A 515 11.30 -43.92 0.50
CA GLN A 515 10.02 -44.54 0.77
C GLN A 515 9.99 -44.73 2.28
N SER A 516 9.11 -44.00 2.98
CA SER A 516 8.94 -44.15 4.41
C SER A 516 8.56 -45.61 4.62
N ALA A 517 9.50 -46.42 5.07
CA ALA A 517 9.23 -47.74 5.60
C ALA A 517 8.43 -47.48 6.87
N SER A 518 7.10 -47.38 6.76
CA SER A 518 6.23 -47.39 7.92
C SER A 518 6.35 -48.77 8.54
N TRP A 519 7.25 -48.88 9.54
CA TRP A 519 7.45 -50.04 10.39
C TRP A 519 6.27 -50.21 11.37
N GLY A 520 5.05 -50.29 10.85
CA GLY A 520 3.85 -50.59 11.60
C GLY A 520 3.07 -51.67 10.86
N ASP A 521 3.26 -52.92 11.27
CA ASP A 521 2.35 -54.04 10.99
C ASP A 521 1.00 -53.82 11.71
N GLU A 522 0.35 -52.67 11.50
CA GLU A 522 -1.04 -52.47 11.88
C GLU A 522 -1.92 -52.75 10.66
N GLU A 523 -2.78 -53.75 10.82
CA GLU A 523 -3.67 -54.32 9.82
C GLU A 523 -4.43 -53.25 9.02
N VAL A 524 -4.04 -53.14 7.76
CA VAL A 524 -4.85 -52.85 6.56
C VAL A 524 -6.28 -52.37 6.86
N VAL A 525 -6.46 -51.06 6.97
CA VAL A 525 -7.68 -50.42 6.47
C VAL A 525 -7.42 -50.16 4.98
N GLU A 526 -8.16 -50.85 4.12
CA GLU A 526 -7.96 -50.94 2.67
C GLU A 526 -8.30 -49.64 1.89
N ASP A 527 -8.51 -48.52 2.57
CA ASP A 527 -8.83 -47.22 1.97
C ASP A 527 -7.78 -46.18 2.38
N GLU A 528 -6.71 -46.08 1.61
CA GLU A 528 -6.09 -44.83 1.13
C GLU A 528 -4.77 -45.16 0.45
N SER A 529 -4.67 -44.82 -0.84
CA SER A 529 -3.43 -44.87 -1.60
C SER A 529 -2.32 -44.14 -0.84
N GLY A 530 -1.34 -44.88 -0.32
CA GLY A 530 -0.07 -44.36 0.18
C GLY A 530 0.71 -43.71 -0.96
N TYR A 531 0.26 -42.52 -1.38
CA TYR A 531 0.86 -41.73 -2.43
C TYR A 531 2.17 -41.20 -1.86
N VAL A 532 3.29 -41.87 -2.20
CA VAL A 532 4.63 -41.36 -1.91
C VAL A 532 4.75 -40.04 -2.67
N ARG A 533 4.70 -38.94 -1.93
CA ARG A 533 4.67 -37.59 -2.50
C ARG A 533 6.00 -37.35 -3.24
N PRO A 534 5.97 -36.99 -4.53
CA PRO A 534 7.17 -36.80 -5.32
C PRO A 534 8.01 -35.64 -4.80
N LEU A 535 9.33 -35.79 -4.86
CA LEU A 535 10.32 -34.76 -4.56
C LEU A 535 10.77 -34.17 -5.90
N TYR A 536 10.51 -32.87 -6.12
CA TYR A 536 10.88 -32.21 -7.37
C TYR A 536 12.12 -31.36 -7.15
N LEU A 537 13.12 -31.49 -8.03
CA LEU A 537 14.21 -30.52 -8.08
C LEU A 537 13.79 -29.33 -8.94
N THR A 538 13.99 -28.14 -8.42
CA THR A 538 13.78 -26.90 -9.16
C THR A 538 14.96 -26.63 -10.10
N GLU A 539 14.68 -26.18 -11.32
CA GLU A 539 15.70 -26.02 -12.38
C GLU A 539 16.69 -24.87 -12.14
N GLY A 540 16.42 -23.98 -11.18
CA GLY A 540 17.25 -22.82 -10.86
C GLY A 540 18.29 -23.00 -9.75
N HIS A 541 18.23 -24.07 -8.95
CA HIS A 541 19.13 -24.22 -7.80
C HIS A 541 20.39 -25.02 -8.13
N PRO A 542 21.59 -24.52 -7.80
CA PRO A 542 22.84 -25.24 -8.04
C PRO A 542 23.04 -26.37 -7.02
N LEU A 543 23.71 -27.43 -7.47
CA LEU A 543 24.37 -28.41 -6.62
C LEU A 543 25.54 -27.74 -5.90
N THR A 544 25.62 -27.94 -4.59
CA THR A 544 26.67 -27.39 -3.73
C THR A 544 27.45 -28.52 -3.06
N ILE A 545 28.68 -28.23 -2.62
CA ILE A 545 29.52 -29.20 -1.88
C ILE A 545 30.25 -28.49 -0.75
N ASP A 546 30.26 -29.08 0.43
CA ASP A 546 31.05 -28.59 1.56
C ASP A 546 32.46 -29.22 1.60
N GLU A 547 33.28 -28.77 2.56
CA GLU A 547 34.65 -29.26 2.74
C GLU A 547 34.74 -30.76 3.11
N THR A 548 33.64 -31.36 3.58
CA THR A 548 33.56 -32.78 3.91
C THR A 548 33.24 -33.64 2.68
N GLY A 549 32.90 -33.01 1.55
CA GLY A 549 32.41 -33.69 0.35
C GLY A 549 30.92 -34.02 0.41
N THR A 550 30.18 -33.45 1.37
CA THR A 550 28.72 -33.59 1.45
C THR A 550 28.09 -32.66 0.43
N LEU A 551 27.20 -33.22 -0.41
CA LEU A 551 26.49 -32.46 -1.44
C LEU A 551 25.16 -31.93 -0.90
N GLY A 552 24.70 -30.81 -1.44
CA GLY A 552 23.41 -30.23 -1.09
C GLY A 552 22.69 -29.63 -2.28
N VAL A 553 21.37 -29.80 -2.33
CA VAL A 553 20.50 -29.25 -3.39
C VAL A 553 19.11 -28.95 -2.83
N VAL A 554 18.45 -27.92 -3.37
CA VAL A 554 17.08 -27.55 -3.01
C VAL A 554 16.07 -28.44 -3.75
N GLY A 555 15.12 -29.00 -3.02
CA GLY A 555 13.95 -29.68 -3.55
C GLY A 555 12.64 -29.02 -3.13
N GLU A 556 11.55 -29.41 -3.78
CA GLU A 556 10.18 -28.97 -3.49
C GLU A 556 9.32 -30.18 -3.09
N ARG A 557 8.52 -29.98 -2.04
CA ARG A 557 7.48 -30.89 -1.53
C ARG A 557 6.17 -30.12 -1.41
N ASP A 558 5.05 -30.83 -1.21
CA ASP A 558 3.73 -30.20 -1.02
C ASP A 558 3.68 -29.22 0.18
N THR A 559 4.58 -29.37 1.15
CA THR A 559 4.70 -28.52 2.34
C THR A 559 5.56 -27.27 2.11
N GLY A 560 6.30 -27.20 1.00
CA GLY A 560 7.22 -26.10 0.68
C GLY A 560 8.58 -26.60 0.19
N LEU A 561 9.59 -25.73 0.29
CA LEU A 561 10.96 -26.07 -0.09
C LEU A 561 11.65 -26.92 1.00
N ALA A 562 12.52 -27.83 0.57
CA ALA A 562 13.32 -28.70 1.43
C ALA A 562 14.79 -28.71 1.00
N TRP A 563 15.70 -28.95 1.93
CA TRP A 563 17.12 -29.16 1.66
C TRP A 563 17.43 -30.65 1.57
N ILE A 564 17.98 -31.08 0.44
CA ILE A 564 18.36 -32.46 0.20
C ILE A 564 19.87 -32.56 0.35
N THR A 565 20.30 -33.31 1.36
CA THR A 565 21.70 -33.61 1.61
C THR A 565 22.05 -34.95 0.97
N LEU A 566 23.11 -35.01 0.16
CA LEU A 566 23.59 -36.24 -0.46
C LEU A 566 25.00 -36.58 0.02
N ASP A 567 25.28 -37.88 0.13
CA ASP A 567 26.63 -38.36 0.39
C ASP A 567 27.57 -38.16 -0.82
N ALA A 568 28.86 -38.44 -0.63
CA ALA A 568 29.88 -38.35 -1.68
C ALA A 568 29.66 -39.32 -2.86
N ASP A 569 28.72 -40.28 -2.73
CA ASP A 569 28.28 -41.21 -3.78
C ASP A 569 27.03 -40.71 -4.52
N GLY A 570 26.52 -39.52 -4.19
CA GLY A 570 25.32 -38.90 -4.77
C GLY A 570 24.00 -39.50 -4.28
N ARG A 571 24.01 -40.24 -3.16
CA ARG A 571 22.81 -40.84 -2.57
C ARG A 571 22.23 -39.92 -1.51
N ILE A 572 20.91 -39.88 -1.39
CA ILE A 572 20.24 -39.08 -0.36
C ILE A 572 20.65 -39.59 1.03
N ALA A 573 21.25 -38.69 1.81
CA ALA A 573 21.58 -38.88 3.21
C ALA A 573 20.48 -38.33 4.12
N ASN A 574 19.94 -37.14 3.79
CA ASN A 574 18.87 -36.49 4.54
C ASN A 574 17.98 -35.63 3.63
N VAL A 575 16.72 -35.42 4.03
CA VAL A 575 15.82 -34.40 3.48
C VAL A 575 15.27 -33.59 4.66
N GLY A 576 15.75 -32.36 4.81
CA GLY A 576 15.37 -31.47 5.91
C GLY A 576 14.37 -30.40 5.48
N GLU A 577 13.26 -30.31 6.18
CA GLU A 577 12.27 -29.21 6.05
C GLU A 577 12.46 -28.22 7.19
N PRO A 578 12.47 -26.90 6.91
CA PRO A 578 12.48 -25.90 7.97
C PRO A 578 11.17 -25.91 8.79
N PRO A 579 11.15 -25.36 10.01
CA PRO A 579 10.01 -25.45 10.92
C PRO A 579 8.69 -24.85 10.38
N GLU A 580 8.79 -23.84 9.53
CA GLU A 580 7.66 -23.24 8.82
C GLU A 580 7.89 -23.36 7.31
N PRO A 581 6.83 -23.33 6.49
CA PRO A 581 6.98 -23.36 5.04
C PRO A 581 7.89 -22.22 4.56
N SER A 582 9.14 -22.56 4.26
CA SER A 582 10.09 -21.61 3.71
C SER A 582 9.75 -21.41 2.24
N PHE A 583 9.68 -20.15 1.82
CA PHE A 583 9.59 -19.81 0.41
C PHE A 583 10.98 -19.61 -0.22
N MET A 584 12.04 -19.60 0.61
CA MET A 584 13.43 -19.55 0.15
C MET A 584 14.33 -20.41 1.05
N ILE A 585 15.20 -21.21 0.43
CA ILE A 585 16.19 -22.04 1.11
C ILE A 585 17.45 -22.11 0.26
N GLY A 586 18.61 -22.05 0.90
CA GLY A 586 19.92 -22.13 0.25
C GLY A 586 20.95 -22.68 1.22
N GLY A 587 22.01 -23.30 0.72
CA GLY A 587 22.99 -23.94 1.59
C GLY A 587 24.24 -24.42 0.86
N VAL A 588 25.15 -25.02 1.62
CA VAL A 588 26.36 -25.68 1.15
C VAL A 588 26.59 -26.94 1.98
N GLY A 589 26.39 -28.12 1.37
CA GLY A 589 26.49 -29.41 2.06
C GLY A 589 25.60 -29.45 3.31
N ASN A 590 26.21 -29.55 4.50
CA ASN A 590 25.48 -29.59 5.78
C ASN A 590 25.01 -28.23 6.31
N ARG A 591 25.42 -27.10 5.71
CA ARG A 591 25.06 -25.76 6.21
C ARG A 591 23.92 -25.18 5.38
N VAL A 592 22.82 -24.81 6.02
CA VAL A 592 21.59 -24.40 5.34
C VAL A 592 21.01 -23.17 6.01
N LEU A 593 20.48 -22.26 5.21
CA LEU A 593 19.75 -21.06 5.62
C LEU A 593 18.37 -21.07 4.94
N ALA A 594 17.32 -20.87 5.72
CA ALA A 594 15.94 -20.84 5.24
C ALA A 594 15.23 -19.56 5.69
N LEU A 595 14.33 -19.05 4.85
CA LEU A 595 13.48 -17.88 5.10
C LEU A 595 12.01 -18.26 4.86
N GLY A 596 11.14 -17.92 5.80
CA GLY A 596 9.73 -18.32 5.77
C GLY A 596 8.86 -17.36 6.57
N TYR A 597 7.60 -17.21 6.16
CA TYR A 597 6.63 -16.41 6.91
C TYR A 597 5.85 -17.31 7.87
N GLY A 598 5.74 -16.89 9.13
CA GLY A 598 4.90 -17.57 10.11
C GLY A 598 3.46 -17.63 9.65
N GLN A 599 2.88 -18.83 9.61
CA GLN A 599 1.52 -19.03 9.11
C GLN A 599 0.45 -18.27 9.91
N MET A 600 0.74 -17.96 11.18
CA MET A 600 -0.21 -17.36 12.12
C MET A 600 -0.06 -15.84 12.23
N ASP A 601 1.17 -15.32 12.17
CA ASP A 601 1.50 -13.92 12.41
C ASP A 601 1.93 -13.18 11.13
N GLY A 602 2.28 -13.91 10.06
CA GLY A 602 2.80 -13.35 8.81
C GLY A 602 4.18 -12.73 8.97
N ILE A 603 4.95 -13.07 10.01
CA ILE A 603 6.27 -12.50 10.28
C ILE A 603 7.34 -13.31 9.57
N LEU A 604 8.28 -12.63 8.90
CA LEU A 604 9.42 -13.31 8.28
C LEU A 604 10.41 -13.79 9.34
N ARG A 605 10.61 -15.09 9.39
CA ARG A 605 11.59 -15.76 10.24
C ARG A 605 12.69 -16.38 9.39
N THR A 606 13.86 -16.53 10.02
CA THR A 606 15.05 -17.08 9.39
C THR A 606 15.57 -18.22 10.25
N TRP A 607 15.97 -19.33 9.63
CA TRP A 607 16.54 -20.48 10.34
C TRP A 607 17.85 -20.91 9.70
N GLU A 608 18.79 -21.34 10.54
CA GLU A 608 20.02 -21.98 10.15
C GLU A 608 20.04 -23.45 10.56
N SER A 609 20.63 -24.30 9.73
CA SER A 609 20.96 -25.68 10.03
C SER A 609 22.44 -25.91 9.77
N LEU A 610 23.09 -26.72 10.61
CA LEU A 610 24.50 -27.09 10.51
C LEU A 610 24.71 -28.59 10.24
N ASP A 611 23.62 -29.34 10.12
CA ASP A 611 23.58 -30.79 9.98
C ASP A 611 22.73 -31.24 8.78
N GLY A 612 22.62 -30.39 7.75
CA GLY A 612 21.95 -30.70 6.50
C GLY A 612 20.43 -30.69 6.60
N GLY A 613 19.88 -29.86 7.50
CA GLY A 613 18.45 -29.69 7.74
C GLY A 613 17.84 -30.71 8.72
N VAL A 614 18.66 -31.43 9.49
CA VAL A 614 18.15 -32.35 10.54
C VAL A 614 17.66 -31.55 11.74
N THR A 615 18.40 -30.53 12.15
CA THR A 615 18.00 -29.56 13.16
C THR A 615 18.06 -28.13 12.63
N TRP A 616 17.16 -27.29 13.12
CA TRP A 616 17.05 -25.89 12.74
C TRP A 616 17.09 -25.00 13.98
N ALA A 617 17.93 -23.98 13.93
CA ALA A 617 18.01 -22.91 14.93
C ALA A 617 17.49 -21.62 14.29
N GLU A 618 16.52 -20.97 14.93
CA GLU A 618 16.07 -19.65 14.49
C GLU A 618 17.20 -18.62 14.69
N VAL A 619 17.42 -17.79 13.67
CA VAL A 619 18.34 -16.66 13.69
C VAL A 619 17.56 -15.36 13.48
N THR A 620 18.09 -14.24 13.96
CA THR A 620 17.36 -12.98 13.95
C THR A 620 17.27 -12.43 12.52
N SER A 621 16.04 -12.27 12.04
CA SER A 621 15.75 -11.52 10.80
C SER A 621 15.97 -10.03 11.03
N THR A 622 16.79 -9.38 10.20
CA THR A 622 16.90 -7.92 10.18
C THR A 622 15.86 -7.32 9.22
N PRO A 623 15.55 -6.01 9.30
CA PRO A 623 14.67 -5.39 8.31
C PRO A 623 15.17 -5.49 6.87
N ALA A 624 16.49 -5.62 6.65
CA ALA A 624 17.06 -5.89 5.34
C ALA A 624 16.66 -7.29 4.83
N VAL A 625 16.68 -8.29 5.71
CA VAL A 625 16.24 -9.66 5.40
C VAL A 625 14.76 -9.68 5.02
N GLN A 626 13.92 -8.93 5.72
CA GLN A 626 12.50 -8.83 5.40
C GLN A 626 12.23 -8.18 4.04
N ARG A 627 12.92 -7.09 3.71
CA ARG A 627 12.81 -6.50 2.36
C ARG A 627 13.23 -7.47 1.26
N TYR A 628 14.29 -8.24 1.51
CA TYR A 628 14.68 -9.30 0.60
C TYR A 628 13.58 -10.37 0.50
N GLY A 629 13.00 -10.78 1.63
CA GLY A 629 11.86 -11.69 1.69
C GLY A 629 10.66 -11.26 0.84
N GLU A 630 10.35 -9.96 0.81
CA GLU A 630 9.24 -9.39 0.04
C GLU A 630 9.56 -9.29 -1.47
N ARG A 631 10.82 -9.01 -1.83
CA ARG A 631 11.26 -8.86 -3.23
C ARG A 631 11.60 -10.20 -3.89
N GLY A 632 12.08 -11.16 -3.11
CA GLY A 632 12.73 -12.37 -3.59
C GLY A 632 14.08 -12.08 -4.27
N GLY A 633 14.71 -13.13 -4.80
CA GLY A 633 15.95 -13.01 -5.55
C GLY A 633 16.75 -14.30 -5.59
N ALA A 634 17.96 -14.22 -6.15
CA ALA A 634 18.91 -15.33 -6.16
C ALA A 634 19.46 -15.59 -4.75
N PHE A 635 19.55 -16.85 -4.35
CA PHE A 635 20.03 -17.25 -3.02
C PHE A 635 21.19 -18.23 -3.17
N ILE A 636 22.41 -17.77 -2.90
CA ILE A 636 23.64 -18.51 -3.16
C ILE A 636 24.46 -18.61 -1.87
N CYS A 637 24.85 -19.82 -1.47
CA CYS A 637 25.65 -20.05 -0.26
C CYS A 637 27.00 -20.70 -0.57
N ALA A 638 27.97 -20.42 0.30
CA ALA A 638 29.29 -21.04 0.34
C ALA A 638 29.74 -21.21 1.80
N GLN A 639 30.92 -21.81 2.01
CA GLN A 639 31.42 -22.11 3.35
C GLN A 639 31.54 -20.86 4.24
N GLY A 640 31.78 -19.68 3.65
CA GLY A 640 31.90 -18.42 4.38
C GLY A 640 30.58 -17.69 4.66
N GLY A 641 29.44 -18.18 4.16
CA GLY A 641 28.13 -17.54 4.34
C GLY A 641 27.25 -17.60 3.08
N CYS A 642 26.25 -16.73 3.00
CA CYS A 642 25.30 -16.67 1.88
C CYS A 642 25.12 -15.27 1.32
N LEU A 643 24.79 -15.19 0.04
CA LEU A 643 24.31 -14.01 -0.66
C LEU A 643 22.82 -14.16 -0.94
N LEU A 644 22.06 -13.14 -0.57
CA LEU A 644 20.62 -13.03 -0.70
C LEU A 644 20.35 -11.85 -1.64
N GLY A 645 20.13 -12.18 -2.92
CA GLY A 645 20.06 -11.22 -4.00
C GLY A 645 21.36 -10.46 -4.19
N ASP A 646 21.24 -9.20 -4.61
CA ASP A 646 22.38 -8.35 -4.96
C ASP A 646 22.68 -7.29 -3.89
N GLU A 647 21.96 -7.34 -2.77
CA GLU A 647 21.98 -6.29 -1.75
C GLU A 647 22.21 -6.83 -0.33
N LEU A 648 22.23 -8.14 -0.11
CA LEU A 648 22.31 -8.70 1.24
C LEU A 648 23.24 -9.91 1.29
N ALA A 649 24.06 -9.96 2.34
CA ALA A 649 24.94 -11.06 2.65
C ALA A 649 24.76 -11.51 4.10
N ARG A 650 24.69 -12.82 4.30
CA ARG A 650 24.88 -13.48 5.60
C ARG A 650 26.34 -13.91 5.68
N ILE A 651 27.09 -13.37 6.65
CA ILE A 651 28.50 -13.74 6.86
C ILE A 651 28.56 -14.83 7.92
N GLY A 652 29.36 -15.87 7.72
CA GLY A 652 29.56 -16.95 8.69
C GLY A 652 28.35 -17.86 8.90
N TRP A 653 28.51 -18.76 9.86
CA TRP A 653 27.52 -19.74 10.32
C TRP A 653 27.61 -19.83 11.86
N GLU A 654 26.68 -20.52 12.51
CA GLU A 654 26.64 -20.76 13.97
C GLU A 654 26.01 -19.62 14.80
N GLY A 655 24.76 -19.24 14.50
CA GLY A 655 24.00 -18.29 15.31
C GLY A 655 24.40 -16.83 15.09
N GLN A 656 23.97 -15.89 15.94
CA GLN A 656 24.13 -14.45 15.68
C GLN A 656 24.85 -13.75 16.83
N SER A 657 25.87 -12.95 16.53
CA SER A 657 26.49 -12.03 17.51
C SER A 657 25.58 -10.84 17.83
N GLU A 658 24.73 -10.44 16.89
CA GLU A 658 23.79 -9.34 17.10
C GLU A 658 22.69 -9.79 18.09
N ALA A 659 22.42 -8.94 19.08
CA ALA A 659 21.33 -9.19 20.01
C ALA A 659 20.01 -9.28 19.22
N PRO A 660 19.14 -10.27 19.51
CA PRO A 660 17.85 -10.38 18.84
C PRO A 660 17.09 -9.07 19.01
N PHE A 661 16.83 -8.40 17.89
CA PHE A 661 16.00 -7.21 17.88
C PHE A 661 14.55 -7.66 18.03
N THR A 662 14.12 -7.85 19.28
CA THR A 662 12.72 -8.11 19.59
C THR A 662 11.95 -6.80 19.37
N VAL A 663 11.33 -6.67 18.20
CA VAL A 663 10.22 -5.74 18.04
C VAL A 663 9.17 -6.23 19.04
N ALA A 664 8.86 -5.43 20.06
CA ALA A 664 7.74 -5.74 20.92
C ALA A 664 6.51 -5.84 20.00
N GLU A 665 6.00 -7.05 19.82
CA GLU A 665 4.81 -7.30 19.02
C GLU A 665 3.70 -6.40 19.59
N ASP A 666 3.16 -5.51 18.77
CA ASP A 666 1.81 -5.05 19.06
C ASP A 666 0.95 -6.29 18.88
N PRO A 667 0.21 -6.73 19.91
CA PRO A 667 -0.84 -7.69 19.66
C PRO A 667 -1.70 -7.07 18.57
N PHE A 668 -1.85 -7.77 17.44
CA PHE A 668 -2.85 -7.41 16.44
C PHE A 668 -4.09 -7.00 17.21
N PRO A 669 -4.66 -5.80 16.99
CA PRO A 669 -5.81 -5.35 17.75
C PRO A 669 -6.81 -6.50 17.66
N ALA A 670 -7.06 -7.16 18.80
CA ALA A 670 -7.93 -8.31 18.84
C ALA A 670 -9.17 -7.90 18.07
N ILE A 671 -9.59 -8.69 17.09
CA ILE A 671 -10.78 -8.38 16.28
C ILE A 671 -11.89 -8.16 17.31
N ASN A 672 -12.15 -6.90 17.64
CA ASN A 672 -13.05 -6.55 18.72
C ASN A 672 -14.40 -7.03 18.22
N ASP A 673 -15.07 -7.89 19.01
CA ASP A 673 -16.43 -8.34 18.75
C ASP A 673 -17.28 -7.10 18.46
N ALA A 674 -17.54 -6.82 17.18
CA ALA A 674 -18.24 -5.61 16.79
C ALA A 674 -19.62 -5.65 17.44
N LYS A 675 -19.88 -4.70 18.33
CA LYS A 675 -21.19 -4.59 18.97
C LYS A 675 -22.13 -3.90 17.99
N LEU A 676 -22.87 -4.71 17.23
CA LEU A 676 -24.04 -4.21 16.50
C LEU A 676 -25.02 -3.55 17.48
N SER A 677 -25.53 -2.38 17.12
CA SER A 677 -26.64 -1.74 17.82
C SER A 677 -27.95 -2.52 17.62
N ILE A 678 -29.00 -2.15 18.37
CA ILE A 678 -30.33 -2.78 18.28
C ILE A 678 -30.75 -2.95 16.81
N PRO A 679 -30.96 -4.18 16.34
CA PRO A 679 -31.27 -4.44 14.94
C PRO A 679 -32.72 -4.05 14.61
N LEU A 680 -33.00 -3.94 13.31
CA LEU A 680 -34.30 -3.57 12.76
C LEU A 680 -34.92 -4.78 12.04
N SER A 681 -36.20 -5.05 12.34
CA SER A 681 -37.02 -5.98 11.55
C SER A 681 -37.94 -5.16 10.67
N CYS A 682 -37.91 -5.41 9.37
CA CYS A 682 -38.70 -4.73 8.36
C CYS A 682 -39.60 -5.71 7.61
N GLN A 683 -40.83 -5.27 7.30
CA GLN A 683 -41.78 -6.01 6.48
C GLN A 683 -42.18 -5.16 5.27
N LEU A 684 -42.12 -5.74 4.07
CA LEU A 684 -42.63 -5.09 2.86
C LEU A 684 -44.13 -4.80 3.03
N VAL A 685 -44.58 -3.61 2.62
CA VAL A 685 -45.99 -3.23 2.77
C VAL A 685 -46.86 -4.23 1.97
N PRO A 686 -47.83 -4.89 2.62
CA PRO A 686 -48.68 -5.87 1.95
C PRO A 686 -49.38 -5.26 0.74
N LYS A 687 -49.46 -6.01 -0.36
CA LYS A 687 -50.12 -5.60 -1.62
C LYS A 687 -49.52 -4.38 -2.33
N SER A 688 -48.38 -3.84 -1.87
CA SER A 688 -47.63 -2.85 -2.64
C SER A 688 -46.89 -3.51 -3.79
N GLU A 689 -46.90 -2.89 -4.96
CA GLU A 689 -46.15 -3.35 -6.12
C GLU A 689 -44.72 -2.79 -6.10
N TRP A 690 -43.80 -3.52 -6.73
CA TRP A 690 -42.46 -3.00 -7.03
C TRP A 690 -42.56 -1.89 -8.08
N VAL A 691 -42.09 -0.70 -7.75
CA VAL A 691 -42.04 0.43 -8.68
C VAL A 691 -40.75 0.37 -9.47
N ALA A 692 -40.91 0.07 -10.76
CA ALA A 692 -39.87 0.08 -11.77
C ALA A 692 -39.22 1.47 -11.97
N ILE A 693 -37.90 1.54 -11.83
CA ILE A 693 -37.07 2.71 -12.14
C ILE A 693 -36.24 2.35 -13.37
N GLU A 694 -36.71 2.78 -14.54
CA GLU A 694 -36.05 2.50 -15.81
C GLU A 694 -34.80 3.36 -16.00
N GLY A 695 -33.69 2.74 -16.44
CA GLY A 695 -32.46 3.41 -16.87
C GLY A 695 -32.10 3.09 -18.32
N ARG A 696 -30.93 3.54 -18.76
CA ARG A 696 -30.43 3.26 -20.10
C ARG A 696 -30.14 1.75 -20.20
N PRO A 697 -30.59 1.06 -21.24
CA PRO A 697 -30.15 -0.31 -21.45
C PRO A 697 -28.62 -0.32 -21.66
N GLU A 698 -27.90 -1.21 -20.98
CA GLU A 698 -26.45 -1.33 -21.13
C GLU A 698 -26.15 -1.72 -22.59
N GLU A 699 -25.52 -0.81 -23.35
CA GLU A 699 -24.92 -1.17 -24.63
C GLU A 699 -23.53 -1.67 -24.29
N ARG A 700 -23.11 -2.82 -24.83
CA ARG A 700 -21.77 -3.43 -24.64
C ARG A 700 -20.71 -2.33 -24.65
N ALA A 701 -20.38 -1.81 -23.48
CA ALA A 701 -19.29 -0.89 -23.32
C ALA A 701 -18.06 -1.74 -23.62
N SER A 702 -17.35 -1.40 -24.69
CA SER A 702 -16.02 -1.93 -24.94
C SER A 702 -15.23 -1.92 -23.63
N ALA A 703 -14.65 -3.06 -23.26
CA ALA A 703 -13.95 -3.30 -21.99
C ALA A 703 -12.73 -2.36 -21.74
N SER A 704 -12.54 -1.33 -22.57
CA SER A 704 -11.44 -0.37 -22.50
C SER A 704 -11.78 0.98 -21.84
N ALA A 705 -13.04 1.23 -21.43
CA ALA A 705 -13.41 2.47 -20.76
C ALA A 705 -13.23 2.40 -19.23
N THR A 706 -11.98 2.37 -18.77
CA THR A 706 -11.60 2.40 -17.34
C THR A 706 -11.81 3.77 -16.65
N SER A 707 -12.58 4.69 -17.22
CA SER A 707 -12.75 6.03 -16.65
C SER A 707 -13.85 6.07 -15.59
N TYR A 708 -13.46 6.37 -14.35
CA TYR A 708 -14.24 6.57 -13.11
C TYR A 708 -15.50 7.47 -13.17
N ASN A 709 -15.87 8.04 -14.33
CA ASN A 709 -16.92 9.07 -14.46
C ASN A 709 -18.04 8.75 -15.48
N ALA A 710 -18.15 7.52 -15.96
CA ALA A 710 -19.24 7.15 -16.88
C ALA A 710 -20.56 6.90 -16.11
N TYR A 711 -21.33 7.96 -15.89
CA TYR A 711 -22.74 7.93 -15.42
C TYR A 711 -23.73 7.25 -16.41
N GLY A 712 -23.27 6.28 -17.20
CA GLY A 712 -23.95 5.89 -18.43
C GLY A 712 -24.21 4.40 -18.58
N SER A 713 -25.14 3.86 -17.81
CA SER A 713 -26.07 2.82 -18.30
C SER A 713 -27.18 2.54 -17.29
N SER A 714 -26.88 1.94 -16.15
CA SER A 714 -27.91 1.48 -15.20
C SER A 714 -28.28 2.54 -14.15
N PRO A 715 -29.55 2.61 -13.68
CA PRO A 715 -29.90 3.39 -12.50
C PRO A 715 -29.09 2.90 -11.31
N GLN A 716 -28.48 3.81 -10.56
CA GLN A 716 -27.67 3.49 -9.40
C GLN A 716 -28.53 3.56 -8.13
N PHE A 717 -28.16 2.77 -7.12
CA PHE A 717 -28.75 2.94 -5.79
C PHE A 717 -28.48 4.36 -5.27
N PRO A 718 -29.44 4.96 -4.54
CA PRO A 718 -29.22 6.26 -3.90
C PRO A 718 -28.03 6.18 -2.94
N GLN A 719 -27.10 7.11 -3.10
CA GLN A 719 -25.97 7.28 -2.19
C GLN A 719 -26.39 7.99 -0.90
N MET A 720 -25.55 7.95 0.14
CA MET A 720 -25.78 8.68 1.40
C MET A 720 -26.10 10.17 1.17
N ARG A 721 -25.40 10.84 0.25
CA ARG A 721 -25.67 12.25 -0.08
C ARG A 721 -27.00 12.50 -0.82
N GLU A 722 -27.64 11.46 -1.34
CA GLU A 722 -28.86 11.57 -2.15
C GLU A 722 -30.15 11.27 -1.36
N ILE A 723 -30.01 10.90 -0.09
CA ILE A 723 -31.12 10.64 0.83
C ILE A 723 -31.38 11.82 1.75
N LEU A 724 -32.65 12.05 2.12
CA LEU A 724 -33.09 13.08 3.06
C LEU A 724 -32.63 14.49 2.67
N ARG A 725 -32.86 14.85 1.39
CA ARG A 725 -32.69 16.21 0.89
C ARG A 725 -34.02 16.94 1.01
N GLY A 726 -34.15 17.79 2.03
CA GLY A 726 -35.42 18.45 2.37
C GLY A 726 -36.50 17.45 2.75
N LYS A 727 -37.60 17.40 1.97
CA LYS A 727 -38.69 16.41 2.15
C LYS A 727 -38.45 15.11 1.36
N THR A 728 -37.45 15.06 0.49
CA THR A 728 -37.16 13.88 -0.33
C THR A 728 -36.39 12.85 0.47
N LEU A 729 -37.03 11.71 0.76
CA LEU A 729 -36.41 10.61 1.50
C LEU A 729 -35.28 9.97 0.68
N TRP A 730 -35.52 9.67 -0.59
CA TRP A 730 -34.49 9.24 -1.52
C TRP A 730 -34.87 9.63 -2.94
N SER A 731 -33.88 9.64 -3.81
CA SER A 731 -34.09 9.92 -5.22
C SER A 731 -33.00 9.33 -6.09
N VAL A 732 -33.35 9.07 -7.35
CA VAL A 732 -32.46 8.52 -8.37
C VAL A 732 -32.77 9.22 -9.69
N ALA A 733 -31.72 9.63 -10.40
CA ALA A 733 -31.85 10.13 -11.77
C ALA A 733 -31.65 8.99 -12.78
N SER A 734 -32.43 9.01 -13.87
CA SER A 734 -32.24 8.13 -15.01
C SER A 734 -32.12 8.93 -16.30
N LEU A 735 -31.23 8.46 -17.19
CA LEU A 735 -30.96 9.04 -18.51
C LEU A 735 -31.33 8.02 -19.58
N ALA A 736 -32.18 8.39 -20.54
CA ALA A 736 -32.54 7.57 -21.69
C ALA A 736 -31.69 7.90 -22.93
N ASP A 737 -31.72 7.02 -23.94
CA ASP A 737 -30.94 7.14 -25.19
C ASP A 737 -31.30 8.40 -26.01
N ASP A 738 -32.54 8.87 -25.90
CA ASP A 738 -33.04 10.10 -26.55
C ASP A 738 -32.72 11.39 -25.76
N GLY A 739 -31.84 11.27 -24.75
CA GLY A 739 -31.42 12.35 -23.87
C GLY A 739 -32.51 12.80 -22.89
N ARG A 740 -33.62 12.05 -22.73
CA ARG A 740 -34.59 12.27 -21.66
C ARG A 740 -33.93 12.01 -20.31
N VAL A 741 -34.16 12.90 -19.35
CA VAL A 741 -33.72 12.75 -17.96
C VAL A 741 -34.94 12.76 -17.08
N ASP A 742 -35.13 11.70 -16.31
CA ASP A 742 -36.16 11.59 -15.29
C ASP A 742 -35.52 11.55 -13.90
N ILE A 743 -36.18 12.16 -12.92
CA ILE A 743 -35.85 12.02 -11.50
C ILE A 743 -37.00 11.28 -10.83
N THR A 744 -36.68 10.13 -10.25
CA THR A 744 -37.61 9.35 -9.44
C THR A 744 -37.34 9.62 -7.97
N THR A 745 -38.38 10.00 -7.21
CA THR A 745 -38.24 10.43 -5.82
C THR A 745 -39.30 9.77 -4.94
N ALA A 746 -38.91 9.38 -3.72
CA ALA A 746 -39.86 9.14 -2.64
C ALA A 746 -39.78 10.32 -1.67
N ALA A 747 -40.93 10.90 -1.32
CA ALA A 747 -41.02 11.98 -0.34
C ALA A 747 -41.53 11.45 0.99
N LEU A 748 -41.15 12.12 2.08
CA LEU A 748 -41.81 11.98 3.37
C LEU A 748 -43.27 12.45 3.23
N PRO A 749 -44.24 11.76 3.84
CA PRO A 749 -45.64 12.18 3.77
C PRO A 749 -45.85 13.53 4.45
N ASP A 750 -46.73 14.37 3.90
CA ASP A 750 -47.04 15.71 4.46
C ASP A 750 -47.80 15.66 5.80
N LYS A 751 -48.38 14.51 6.14
CA LYS A 751 -49.05 14.22 7.41
C LYS A 751 -48.62 12.83 7.89
N ASP A 752 -48.47 12.66 9.20
CA ASP A 752 -48.20 11.35 9.80
C ASP A 752 -49.28 10.34 9.35
N GLY A 753 -48.83 9.21 8.78
CA GLY A 753 -49.72 8.16 8.24
C GLY A 753 -50.12 8.29 6.76
N GLY A 754 -49.61 9.28 6.01
CA GLY A 754 -49.79 9.32 4.56
C GLY A 754 -49.14 8.12 3.85
N ALA A 755 -49.81 7.59 2.81
CA ALA A 755 -49.30 6.43 2.08
C ALA A 755 -47.96 6.76 1.39
N PRO A 756 -46.92 5.92 1.54
CA PRO A 756 -45.65 6.12 0.85
C PRO A 756 -45.87 6.02 -0.67
N SER A 757 -45.36 6.99 -1.42
CA SER A 757 -45.45 7.00 -2.88
C SER A 757 -44.14 7.40 -3.53
N VAL A 758 -43.87 6.79 -4.68
CA VAL A 758 -42.78 7.18 -5.57
C VAL A 758 -43.37 8.07 -6.65
N THR A 759 -42.75 9.21 -6.89
CA THR A 759 -43.11 10.13 -7.98
C THR A 759 -41.99 10.23 -8.98
N LYS A 760 -42.33 10.23 -10.27
CA LYS A 760 -41.40 10.40 -11.39
C LYS A 760 -41.61 11.78 -12.01
N LYS A 761 -40.56 12.60 -12.06
CA LYS A 761 -40.57 13.93 -12.67
C LYS A 761 -39.63 13.96 -13.86
N VAL A 762 -40.07 14.56 -14.96
CA VAL A 762 -39.23 14.76 -16.15
C VAL A 762 -38.38 16.01 -15.91
N LEU A 763 -37.06 15.84 -15.85
CA LEU A 763 -36.10 16.94 -15.76
C LEU A 763 -35.77 17.49 -17.15
N LEU A 764 -35.48 16.60 -18.11
CA LEU A 764 -35.35 16.92 -19.53
C LEU A 764 -36.25 15.97 -20.33
N ALA A 765 -37.16 16.50 -21.14
CA ALA A 765 -37.96 15.69 -22.06
C ALA A 765 -37.11 15.12 -23.21
N ALA A 766 -37.54 14.01 -23.78
CA ALA A 766 -36.94 13.40 -24.98
C ALA A 766 -36.68 14.44 -26.08
N ALA A 767 -35.50 14.42 -26.70
CA ALA A 767 -35.17 15.28 -27.83
C ALA A 767 -35.11 14.48 -29.13
N LYS A 768 -35.46 15.13 -30.24
CA LYS A 768 -35.27 14.54 -31.56
C LYS A 768 -33.78 14.44 -31.87
N SER A 769 -33.34 13.31 -32.40
CA SER A 769 -31.96 13.15 -32.86
C SER A 769 -31.63 14.24 -33.90
N PRO A 770 -30.54 14.99 -33.70
CA PRO A 770 -30.15 16.05 -34.63
C PRO A 770 -29.76 15.44 -35.98
N LYS A 771 -30.15 16.09 -37.08
CA LYS A 771 -29.89 15.58 -38.45
C LYS A 771 -28.40 15.48 -38.78
N ASN A 772 -27.58 16.41 -38.27
CA ASN A 772 -26.13 16.52 -38.53
C ASN A 772 -25.37 16.73 -37.20
N GLY A 773 -25.63 15.88 -36.21
CA GLY A 773 -25.02 16.02 -34.89
C GLY A 773 -25.21 14.81 -34.00
N ILE A 774 -24.70 14.90 -32.77
CA ILE A 774 -24.91 13.93 -31.69
C ILE A 774 -25.54 14.67 -30.52
N LEU A 775 -26.60 14.08 -29.96
CA LEU A 775 -27.19 14.59 -28.72
C LEU A 775 -26.34 14.14 -27.53
N ALA A 776 -25.60 15.08 -26.93
CA ALA A 776 -24.77 14.80 -25.77
C ALA A 776 -25.47 15.30 -24.50
N THR A 777 -25.56 14.45 -23.48
CA THR A 777 -26.23 14.76 -22.21
C THR A 777 -25.35 14.36 -21.03
N THR A 778 -25.36 15.15 -19.97
CA THR A 778 -24.73 14.79 -18.70
C THR A 778 -25.70 15.08 -17.56
N VAL A 779 -25.70 14.24 -16.54
CA VAL A 779 -26.51 14.39 -15.33
C VAL A 779 -25.57 14.26 -14.14
N ARG A 780 -25.63 15.21 -13.21
CA ARG A 780 -24.86 15.17 -11.96
C ARG A 780 -25.80 15.18 -10.77
N ALA A 781 -25.53 14.27 -9.83
CA ALA A 781 -26.08 14.30 -8.49
C ALA A 781 -25.17 15.15 -7.60
N GLN A 782 -25.74 16.08 -6.86
CA GLN A 782 -25.02 16.95 -5.92
C GLN A 782 -25.77 17.00 -4.59
N ALA A 783 -25.16 17.60 -3.57
CA ALA A 783 -25.71 17.64 -2.23
C ALA A 783 -27.11 18.27 -2.19
N GLU A 784 -27.42 19.21 -3.09
CA GLU A 784 -28.72 19.86 -3.24
C GLU A 784 -29.76 19.07 -4.02
N GLY A 785 -29.34 18.23 -4.97
CA GLY A 785 -30.26 17.62 -5.92
C GLY A 785 -29.59 17.16 -7.20
N TYR A 786 -30.23 17.43 -8.33
CA TYR A 786 -29.77 17.00 -9.65
C TYR A 786 -29.70 18.15 -10.63
N VAL A 787 -28.72 18.10 -11.52
CA VAL A 787 -28.61 18.97 -12.68
C VAL A 787 -28.34 18.11 -13.92
N ALA A 788 -29.03 18.43 -15.00
CA ALA A 788 -28.77 17.89 -16.32
C ALA A 788 -28.43 19.00 -17.30
N LEU A 789 -27.44 18.73 -18.14
CA LEU A 789 -27.02 19.60 -19.23
C LEU A 789 -27.04 18.81 -20.53
N ARG A 790 -27.62 19.38 -21.58
CA ARG A 790 -27.76 18.74 -22.88
C ARG A 790 -27.44 19.70 -24.02
N ALA A 791 -26.73 19.23 -25.03
CA ALA A 791 -26.38 20.01 -26.21
C ALA A 791 -26.37 19.14 -27.47
N ASN A 792 -26.56 19.79 -28.62
CA ASN A 792 -26.37 19.17 -29.92
C ASN A 792 -24.93 19.42 -30.40
N VAL A 793 -24.12 18.36 -30.46
CA VAL A 793 -22.72 18.42 -30.89
C VAL A 793 -22.66 18.24 -32.40
N PRO A 794 -22.18 19.24 -33.16
CA PRO A 794 -22.21 19.18 -34.61
C PRO A 794 -21.21 18.15 -35.15
N LEU A 795 -21.62 17.44 -36.20
CA LEU A 795 -20.74 16.55 -36.97
C LEU A 795 -20.38 17.16 -38.33
N ASP A 796 -19.19 16.84 -38.81
CA ASP A 796 -18.74 17.16 -40.16
C ASP A 796 -19.34 16.17 -41.18
N LYS A 797 -19.06 16.38 -42.47
CA LYS A 797 -19.58 15.50 -43.54
C LYS A 797 -19.02 14.07 -43.47
N GLY A 798 -17.88 13.86 -42.81
CA GLY A 798 -17.26 12.56 -42.59
C GLY A 798 -17.71 11.86 -41.31
N GLY A 799 -18.63 12.47 -40.54
CA GLY A 799 -19.08 11.95 -39.24
C GLY A 799 -18.12 12.22 -38.08
N GLY A 800 -17.06 13.00 -38.31
CA GLY A 800 -16.17 13.52 -37.27
C GLY A 800 -16.78 14.72 -36.54
N LEU A 801 -16.17 15.14 -35.43
CA LEU A 801 -16.61 16.32 -34.67
C LEU A 801 -16.30 17.61 -35.44
N ASP A 802 -17.33 18.43 -35.73
CA ASP A 802 -17.15 19.71 -36.42
C ASP A 802 -16.85 20.85 -35.43
N THR A 803 -15.58 20.95 -35.04
CA THR A 803 -15.09 22.00 -34.12
C THR A 803 -15.14 23.42 -34.69
N THR A 804 -15.42 23.58 -35.99
CA THR A 804 -15.53 24.89 -36.64
C THR A 804 -16.89 25.56 -36.38
N LYS A 805 -17.92 24.76 -36.06
CA LYS A 805 -19.25 25.25 -35.68
C LYS A 805 -19.31 25.53 -34.19
N LYS A 806 -20.12 26.52 -33.77
CA LYS A 806 -20.40 26.77 -32.34
C LYS A 806 -21.48 25.83 -31.81
N LEU A 807 -21.44 25.52 -30.52
CA LEU A 807 -22.59 24.94 -29.81
C LEU A 807 -23.58 26.08 -29.55
N GLU A 808 -24.61 26.19 -30.39
CA GLU A 808 -25.52 27.34 -30.41
C GLU A 808 -26.37 27.48 -29.14
N SER A 809 -26.72 26.37 -28.49
CA SER A 809 -27.49 26.38 -27.25
C SER A 809 -27.27 25.11 -26.42
N PHE A 810 -27.37 25.29 -25.10
CA PHE A 810 -27.38 24.22 -24.12
C PHE A 810 -28.71 24.26 -23.39
N GLU A 811 -29.38 23.12 -23.27
CA GLU A 811 -30.50 22.96 -22.37
C GLU A 811 -29.98 22.54 -21.00
N VAL A 812 -30.21 23.37 -19.99
CA VAL A 812 -29.95 23.03 -18.60
C VAL A 812 -31.28 22.84 -17.88
N ALA A 813 -31.36 21.81 -17.04
CA ALA A 813 -32.46 21.63 -16.11
C ALA A 813 -31.92 21.15 -14.77
N TRP A 814 -32.51 21.62 -13.68
CA TRP A 814 -32.10 21.23 -12.35
C TRP A 814 -33.30 21.07 -11.43
N GLN A 815 -33.15 20.19 -10.44
CA GLN A 815 -34.08 20.05 -9.33
C GLN A 815 -33.28 20.19 -8.04
N ASN A 816 -33.53 21.27 -7.30
CA ASN A 816 -33.06 21.41 -5.93
C ASN A 816 -34.09 20.77 -4.98
N GLN A 817 -33.67 19.75 -4.24
CA GLN A 817 -34.56 18.97 -3.38
C GLN A 817 -34.74 19.58 -1.99
N TYR A 818 -33.81 20.44 -1.54
CA TYR A 818 -34.01 21.22 -0.31
C TYR A 818 -35.12 22.26 -0.47
N THR A 819 -35.09 23.01 -1.58
CA THR A 819 -36.07 24.07 -1.85
C THR A 819 -37.30 23.58 -2.60
N GLY A 820 -37.23 22.38 -3.20
CA GLY A 820 -38.26 21.83 -4.08
C GLY A 820 -38.31 22.51 -5.46
N THR A 821 -37.37 23.41 -5.77
CA THR A 821 -37.31 24.12 -7.05
C THR A 821 -36.99 23.15 -8.19
N LEU A 822 -37.81 23.18 -9.24
CA LEU A 822 -37.58 22.49 -10.51
C LEU A 822 -37.60 23.52 -11.63
N ALA A 823 -36.55 23.56 -12.44
CA ALA A 823 -36.43 24.55 -13.50
C ALA A 823 -35.71 23.98 -14.72
N LYS A 824 -35.99 24.58 -15.88
CA LYS A 824 -35.33 24.32 -17.16
C LYS A 824 -35.09 25.64 -17.87
N LYS A 825 -33.92 25.79 -18.48
CA LYS A 825 -33.56 26.98 -19.29
C LYS A 825 -32.71 26.58 -20.49
N SER A 826 -32.82 27.35 -21.58
CA SER A 826 -31.86 27.31 -22.67
C SER A 826 -30.84 28.42 -22.44
N VAL A 827 -29.56 28.09 -22.51
CA VAL A 827 -28.46 29.03 -22.31
C VAL A 827 -27.47 28.93 -23.47
N SER A 828 -27.00 30.07 -23.95
CA SER A 828 -25.93 30.17 -24.93
C SER A 828 -24.66 30.64 -24.24
N PHE A 829 -23.52 30.11 -24.67
CA PHE A 829 -22.21 30.56 -24.18
C PHE A 829 -21.42 31.18 -25.32
N ASP A 830 -20.69 32.25 -25.03
CA ASP A 830 -19.91 32.97 -26.04
C ASP A 830 -18.58 32.26 -26.40
N SER A 831 -18.23 31.19 -25.67
CA SER A 831 -16.97 30.45 -25.82
C SER A 831 -16.96 29.51 -27.01
N THR A 832 -15.84 29.47 -27.75
CA THR A 832 -15.53 28.38 -28.68
C THR A 832 -15.46 27.07 -27.90
N TRP A 833 -16.20 26.05 -28.33
CA TRP A 833 -16.17 24.75 -27.66
C TRP A 833 -14.94 23.94 -28.10
N ILE A 834 -14.49 23.04 -27.24
CA ILE A 834 -13.34 22.17 -27.48
C ILE A 834 -13.79 20.70 -27.46
N PRO A 835 -13.15 19.80 -28.24
CA PRO A 835 -13.51 18.38 -28.27
C PRO A 835 -13.60 17.70 -26.90
N SER A 836 -12.79 18.13 -25.91
CA SER A 836 -12.78 17.54 -24.56
C SER A 836 -14.06 17.79 -23.75
N LEU A 837 -14.93 18.72 -24.18
CA LEU A 837 -16.29 18.89 -23.63
C LEU A 837 -17.20 17.69 -23.95
N TYR A 838 -16.81 16.81 -24.87
CA TYR A 838 -17.62 15.73 -25.39
C TYR A 838 -16.88 14.39 -25.33
N SER A 839 -17.57 13.33 -24.92
CA SER A 839 -17.07 11.96 -24.94
C SER A 839 -18.21 10.98 -25.18
N GLY A 840 -18.33 10.47 -26.42
CA GLY A 840 -19.50 9.72 -26.84
C GLY A 840 -20.78 10.51 -26.58
N THR A 841 -21.87 9.91 -26.12
CA THR A 841 -23.12 10.66 -25.83
C THR A 841 -23.08 11.54 -24.57
N THR A 842 -21.91 11.81 -23.98
CA THR A 842 -21.78 12.47 -22.66
C THR A 842 -21.08 13.82 -22.77
N LEU A 843 -21.65 14.85 -22.11
CA LEU A 843 -21.00 16.15 -21.92
C LEU A 843 -20.08 16.15 -20.69
N ARG A 844 -18.96 16.85 -20.79
CA ARG A 844 -17.95 17.02 -19.73
C ARG A 844 -17.68 18.51 -19.48
N PRO A 845 -18.68 19.26 -18.96
CA PRO A 845 -18.45 20.66 -18.60
C PRO A 845 -17.39 20.75 -17.50
N SER A 846 -16.59 21.82 -17.54
CA SER A 846 -15.59 22.11 -16.50
C SER A 846 -16.23 22.37 -15.15
N LEU A 847 -17.40 23.01 -15.13
CA LEU A 847 -18.20 23.24 -13.94
C LEU A 847 -19.68 23.02 -14.26
N LEU A 848 -20.36 22.27 -13.40
CA LEU A 848 -21.80 22.10 -13.45
C LEU A 848 -22.30 21.85 -12.03
N THR A 849 -22.80 22.91 -11.40
CA THR A 849 -23.10 22.93 -9.98
C THR A 849 -24.47 23.49 -9.66
N VAL A 850 -25.31 22.71 -8.98
CA VAL A 850 -26.52 23.17 -8.32
C VAL A 850 -26.12 23.99 -7.11
N THR A 851 -26.79 25.13 -6.95
CA THR A 851 -26.71 25.97 -5.77
C THR A 851 -28.11 26.01 -5.12
N ILE A 852 -28.25 26.68 -3.98
CA ILE A 852 -29.56 26.83 -3.31
C ILE A 852 -30.62 27.46 -4.24
N GLN A 853 -30.23 28.43 -5.07
CA GLN A 853 -31.17 29.26 -5.85
C GLN A 853 -31.15 28.97 -7.37
N GLY A 854 -30.11 28.29 -7.87
CA GLY A 854 -29.90 28.11 -9.31
C GLY A 854 -28.80 27.10 -9.62
N VAL A 855 -28.19 27.23 -10.80
CA VAL A 855 -27.09 26.38 -11.28
C VAL A 855 -25.98 27.24 -11.87
N THR A 856 -24.72 26.91 -11.57
CA THR A 856 -23.55 27.49 -12.20
C THR A 856 -22.99 26.54 -13.25
N ILE A 857 -22.72 27.04 -14.44
CA ILE A 857 -22.24 26.26 -15.58
C ILE A 857 -21.00 26.93 -16.18
N GLN A 858 -19.93 26.16 -16.36
CA GLN A 858 -18.77 26.54 -17.16
C GLN A 858 -18.49 25.41 -18.15
N PRO A 859 -18.77 25.60 -19.46
CA PRO A 859 -18.57 24.54 -20.44
C PRO A 859 -17.10 24.15 -20.59
N VAL A 860 -16.19 25.14 -20.68
CA VAL A 860 -14.77 24.93 -20.97
C VAL A 860 -13.88 25.65 -19.96
N PRO A 861 -12.70 25.13 -19.62
CA PRO A 861 -11.81 25.78 -18.64
C PRO A 861 -11.35 27.13 -19.17
N GLY A 862 -11.27 28.14 -18.30
CA GLY A 862 -10.86 29.50 -18.67
C GLY A 862 -11.93 30.32 -19.43
N GLY A 863 -13.07 29.72 -19.80
CA GLY A 863 -14.23 30.43 -20.33
C GLY A 863 -15.04 31.13 -19.23
N LYS A 864 -15.98 32.01 -19.63
CA LYS A 864 -16.95 32.58 -18.70
C LYS A 864 -17.85 31.50 -18.11
N ALA A 865 -18.11 31.61 -16.81
CA ALA A 865 -19.15 30.82 -16.18
C ALA A 865 -20.48 31.60 -16.22
N THR A 866 -21.59 30.89 -16.16
CA THR A 866 -22.92 31.47 -16.13
C THR A 866 -23.68 30.91 -14.95
N TYR A 867 -24.15 31.81 -14.08
CA TYR A 867 -25.14 31.47 -13.06
C TYR A 867 -26.54 31.58 -13.65
N VAL A 868 -27.38 30.58 -13.43
CA VAL A 868 -28.71 30.46 -14.01
C VAL A 868 -29.70 30.15 -12.91
N ASP A 869 -30.71 31.01 -12.74
CA ASP A 869 -31.87 30.72 -11.91
C ASP A 869 -33.16 30.74 -12.76
N THR A 870 -34.31 30.62 -12.10
CA THR A 870 -35.64 30.60 -12.74
C THR A 870 -35.96 31.87 -13.52
N GLN A 871 -35.33 33.00 -13.19
CA GLN A 871 -35.60 34.32 -13.75
C GLN A 871 -34.43 34.83 -14.61
N THR A 872 -33.19 34.67 -14.16
CA THR A 872 -32.00 35.35 -14.68
C THR A 872 -30.93 34.38 -15.19
N SER A 873 -30.04 34.90 -16.03
CA SER A 873 -28.85 34.20 -16.53
C SER A 873 -27.72 35.23 -16.50
N ILE A 874 -26.78 35.06 -15.59
CA ILE A 874 -25.77 36.06 -15.25
C ILE A 874 -24.39 35.48 -15.61
N PRO A 875 -23.76 35.93 -16.71
CA PRO A 875 -22.39 35.56 -17.01
C PRO A 875 -21.43 36.28 -16.06
N PHE A 876 -20.39 35.58 -15.63
CA PHE A 876 -19.36 36.11 -14.75
C PHE A 876 -17.99 35.49 -15.07
N ASP A 877 -16.94 36.18 -14.67
CA ASP A 877 -15.57 35.70 -14.85
C ASP A 877 -15.23 34.79 -13.66
N TYR A 878 -15.16 33.47 -13.93
CA TYR A 878 -14.81 32.48 -12.92
C TYR A 878 -13.32 32.63 -12.55
N PRO A 879 -12.98 32.86 -11.27
CA PRO A 879 -11.60 33.03 -10.85
C PRO A 879 -10.73 31.83 -11.25
N ASN A 880 -9.51 32.11 -11.74
CA ASN A 880 -8.53 31.06 -11.99
C ASN A 880 -7.98 30.57 -10.64
N LEU A 881 -8.63 29.56 -10.05
CA LEU A 881 -8.24 28.99 -8.77
C LEU A 881 -6.79 28.48 -8.77
N GLN A 882 -6.28 27.99 -9.90
CA GLN A 882 -4.88 27.55 -10.02
C GLN A 882 -3.88 28.71 -9.88
N ALA A 883 -4.28 29.92 -10.27
CA ALA A 883 -3.46 31.13 -10.10
C ALA A 883 -3.62 31.77 -8.70
N ILE A 884 -4.72 31.47 -8.00
CA ILE A 884 -5.00 31.95 -6.64
C ILE A 884 -4.25 31.10 -5.62
N VAL A 885 -4.25 29.78 -5.81
CA VAL A 885 -3.57 28.86 -4.92
C VAL A 885 -2.06 28.91 -5.17
N THR A 886 -1.28 29.27 -4.14
CA THR A 886 0.16 29.54 -4.25
C THR A 886 1.04 28.34 -3.89
N ASP A 887 0.46 27.21 -3.48
CA ASP A 887 1.20 26.02 -3.04
C ASP A 887 1.73 25.15 -4.20
N GLY A 888 1.47 25.54 -5.46
CA GLY A 888 1.93 24.84 -6.65
C GLY A 888 1.23 23.49 -6.92
N LYS A 889 0.27 23.08 -6.08
CA LYS A 889 -0.46 21.84 -6.27
C LYS A 889 -1.60 22.01 -7.29
N PRO A 890 -1.91 20.97 -8.08
CA PRO A 890 -3.01 21.04 -9.03
C PRO A 890 -4.35 21.24 -8.32
N VAL A 891 -5.20 22.06 -8.92
CA VAL A 891 -6.58 22.28 -8.48
C VAL A 891 -7.47 21.19 -9.10
N THR A 892 -8.00 20.31 -8.25
CA THR A 892 -9.01 19.32 -8.62
C THR A 892 -10.32 19.63 -7.87
N GLY A 893 -11.47 19.31 -8.47
CA GLY A 893 -12.76 19.46 -7.78
C GLY A 893 -13.22 20.91 -7.57
N ALA A 894 -12.88 21.82 -8.51
CA ALA A 894 -13.40 23.18 -8.49
C ALA A 894 -14.94 23.20 -8.53
N ASP A 895 -15.53 24.07 -7.72
CA ASP A 895 -16.97 24.19 -7.51
C ASP A 895 -17.41 25.67 -7.47
N ALA A 896 -18.71 25.94 -7.31
CA ALA A 896 -19.22 27.29 -7.16
C ALA A 896 -20.45 27.36 -6.25
N THR A 897 -20.63 28.51 -5.62
CA THR A 897 -21.87 28.85 -4.92
C THR A 897 -22.31 30.28 -5.25
N PHE A 898 -23.56 30.61 -4.90
CA PHE A 898 -24.12 31.94 -5.11
C PHE A 898 -24.65 32.47 -3.78
N LEU A 899 -24.00 33.52 -3.25
CA LEU A 899 -24.23 34.04 -1.91
C LEU A 899 -24.31 35.57 -1.93
N GLY A 900 -25.28 36.12 -1.21
CA GLY A 900 -25.47 37.57 -1.13
C GLY A 900 -25.65 38.25 -2.50
N GLY A 901 -26.23 37.54 -3.47
CA GLY A 901 -26.39 38.05 -4.84
C GLY A 901 -25.12 37.99 -5.71
N ARG A 902 -24.09 37.24 -5.29
CA ARG A 902 -22.80 37.17 -5.98
C ARG A 902 -22.31 35.71 -6.13
N PRO A 903 -21.70 35.36 -7.28
CA PRO A 903 -21.06 34.06 -7.45
C PRO A 903 -19.70 34.01 -6.73
N PHE A 904 -19.39 32.84 -6.17
CA PHE A 904 -18.08 32.50 -5.60
C PHE A 904 -17.59 31.21 -6.24
N ALA A 905 -16.31 31.18 -6.61
CA ALA A 905 -15.60 29.94 -6.84
C ALA A 905 -15.22 29.31 -5.50
N VAL A 906 -15.31 27.99 -5.43
CA VAL A 906 -15.03 27.19 -4.24
C VAL A 906 -14.10 26.05 -4.62
N LEU A 907 -13.17 25.72 -3.74
CA LEU A 907 -12.28 24.59 -3.88
C LEU A 907 -12.18 23.88 -2.53
N VAL A 908 -12.41 22.57 -2.53
CA VAL A 908 -11.98 21.68 -1.45
C VAL A 908 -10.69 21.01 -1.91
N ALA A 909 -9.57 21.53 -1.42
CA ALA A 909 -8.23 21.11 -1.76
C ALA A 909 -7.74 20.04 -0.78
N ASP A 910 -7.57 18.82 -1.28
CA ASP A 910 -6.85 17.77 -0.57
C ASP A 910 -5.35 18.10 -0.55
N ARG A 911 -4.78 18.19 0.66
CA ARG A 911 -3.36 18.46 0.90
C ARG A 911 -2.72 17.33 1.70
N SER A 912 -3.18 16.10 1.49
CA SER A 912 -2.56 14.89 2.03
C SER A 912 -1.03 14.91 1.86
N PRO A 913 -0.29 14.46 2.89
CA PRO A 913 -0.78 13.85 4.13
C PRO A 913 -1.33 14.83 5.19
N THR A 914 -1.30 16.14 4.96
CA THR A 914 -1.51 17.12 6.05
C THR A 914 -2.99 17.39 6.37
N GLY A 915 -3.71 18.09 5.49
CA GLY A 915 -5.08 18.58 5.78
C GLY A 915 -5.98 18.69 4.56
N GLN A 916 -7.25 19.01 4.82
CA GLN A 916 -8.25 19.41 3.83
C GLN A 916 -8.46 20.93 3.94
N VAL A 917 -8.24 21.64 2.84
CA VAL A 917 -8.30 23.11 2.78
C VAL A 917 -9.48 23.56 1.93
N VAL A 918 -10.30 24.46 2.46
CA VAL A 918 -11.36 25.11 1.69
C VAL A 918 -10.89 26.49 1.26
N VAL A 919 -10.94 26.76 -0.05
CA VAL A 919 -10.64 28.07 -0.64
C VAL A 919 -11.92 28.63 -1.27
N THR A 920 -12.22 29.89 -0.98
CA THR A 920 -13.31 30.64 -1.60
C THR A 920 -12.75 31.87 -2.31
N ALA A 921 -13.24 32.17 -3.50
CA ALA A 921 -12.83 33.34 -4.27
C ALA A 921 -14.06 34.03 -4.88
N PRO A 922 -14.29 35.32 -4.63
CA PRO A 922 -15.40 36.04 -5.24
C PRO A 922 -15.18 36.17 -6.74
N ALA A 923 -16.22 35.90 -7.52
CA ALA A 923 -16.18 36.07 -8.97
C ALA A 923 -16.55 37.51 -9.37
N ALA A 924 -15.92 37.99 -10.45
CA ALA A 924 -16.23 39.30 -11.01
C ALA A 924 -17.48 39.21 -11.90
N VAL A 925 -18.51 40.00 -11.57
CA VAL A 925 -19.72 40.09 -12.39
C VAL A 925 -19.50 41.18 -13.44
N ALA A 926 -19.76 40.86 -14.71
CA ALA A 926 -19.63 41.81 -15.82
C ALA A 926 -20.76 42.87 -15.78
N ALA A 927 -20.65 43.88 -14.91
CA ALA A 927 -21.62 44.97 -14.84
C ALA A 927 -21.47 45.92 -16.04
N LYS A 928 -22.58 46.22 -16.72
CA LYS A 928 -22.66 47.27 -17.75
C LYS A 928 -22.61 48.66 -17.09
N GLY A 929 -21.40 49.20 -16.92
CA GLY A 929 -21.16 50.59 -16.50
C GLY A 929 -20.98 50.76 -14.99
N LYS A 930 -19.75 51.15 -14.58
CA LYS A 930 -19.22 51.16 -13.21
C LYS A 930 -19.13 49.76 -12.60
N GLY A 931 -18.04 49.06 -12.91
CA GLY A 931 -17.75 47.73 -12.40
C GLY A 931 -17.80 47.70 -10.86
N PRO A 932 -18.36 46.65 -10.25
CA PRO A 932 -18.24 46.46 -8.81
C PRO A 932 -16.76 46.37 -8.47
N LYS A 933 -16.27 47.21 -7.54
CA LYS A 933 -14.97 46.95 -6.92
C LYS A 933 -15.07 45.60 -6.22
N ALA A 934 -14.22 44.65 -6.62
CA ALA A 934 -14.07 43.39 -5.92
C ALA A 934 -13.37 43.67 -4.58
N ASP A 935 -14.11 44.18 -3.59
CA ASP A 935 -13.55 44.52 -2.28
C ASP A 935 -13.31 43.27 -1.41
N ALA A 936 -13.85 42.10 -1.81
CA ALA A 936 -13.60 40.83 -1.14
C ALA A 936 -12.38 40.12 -1.77
N ALA A 937 -11.38 39.81 -0.94
CA ALA A 937 -10.23 39.01 -1.33
C ALA A 937 -10.57 37.50 -1.23
N PRO A 938 -9.84 36.61 -1.93
CA PRO A 938 -9.92 35.18 -1.67
C PRO A 938 -9.69 34.87 -0.19
N ALA A 939 -10.39 33.86 0.32
CA ALA A 939 -10.22 33.36 1.66
C ALA A 939 -9.91 31.86 1.61
N ALA A 940 -9.11 31.38 2.56
CA ALA A 940 -8.82 29.97 2.70
C ALA A 940 -8.81 29.57 4.16
N MET A 941 -9.21 28.33 4.44
CA MET A 941 -9.19 27.77 5.77
C MET A 941 -8.91 26.27 5.72
N THR A 942 -7.98 25.81 6.53
CA THR A 942 -7.83 24.37 6.79
C THR A 942 -8.94 23.93 7.72
N VAL A 943 -9.83 23.06 7.24
CA VAL A 943 -11.05 22.68 7.95
C VAL A 943 -10.94 21.34 8.66
N ALA A 944 -10.04 20.47 8.21
CA ALA A 944 -9.91 19.11 8.72
C ALA A 944 -8.50 18.52 8.47
N PRO A 945 -8.10 17.45 9.21
CA PRO A 945 -6.98 16.59 8.83
C PRO A 945 -7.22 15.89 7.49
N SER A 946 -6.17 15.37 6.84
CA SER A 946 -6.31 14.88 5.46
C SER A 946 -7.18 13.62 5.30
N LEU A 947 -7.27 12.77 6.34
CA LEU A 947 -8.14 11.59 6.35
C LEU A 947 -9.62 11.91 6.58
N ALA A 948 -9.94 13.16 6.94
CA ALA A 948 -11.31 13.58 7.15
C ALA A 948 -12.05 13.76 5.83
N GLU A 949 -13.35 13.52 5.87
CA GLU A 949 -14.24 13.83 4.74
C GLU A 949 -14.71 15.27 4.83
N VAL A 950 -14.67 15.99 3.71
CA VAL A 950 -15.21 17.35 3.61
C VAL A 950 -16.30 17.36 2.55
N ASP A 951 -17.50 17.72 2.97
CA ASP A 951 -18.69 17.74 2.13
C ASP A 951 -19.46 19.05 2.28
N TRP A 952 -20.30 19.36 1.29
CA TRP A 952 -21.22 20.49 1.36
C TRP A 952 -22.29 20.28 2.44
N MET A 953 -22.60 21.36 3.14
CA MET A 953 -23.60 21.40 4.20
C MET A 953 -24.57 22.56 3.95
N TYR A 954 -25.86 22.36 4.28
CA TYR A 954 -26.92 23.34 4.07
C TYR A 954 -27.75 23.49 5.33
N THR A 955 -28.18 24.73 5.63
CA THR A 955 -29.19 25.02 6.65
C THR A 955 -30.04 26.20 6.21
N GLY A 956 -31.33 25.96 5.95
CA GLY A 956 -32.19 26.94 5.30
C GLY A 956 -31.60 27.46 3.98
N GLU A 957 -31.35 28.77 3.91
CA GLU A 957 -30.74 29.43 2.75
C GLU A 957 -29.21 29.60 2.86
N ARG A 958 -28.59 29.05 3.90
CA ARG A 958 -27.15 29.12 4.14
C ARG A 958 -26.46 27.87 3.60
N VAL A 959 -25.24 28.06 3.12
CA VAL A 959 -24.35 27.00 2.64
C VAL A 959 -23.06 27.00 3.43
N GLY A 960 -22.45 25.84 3.57
CA GLY A 960 -21.22 25.62 4.30
C GLY A 960 -20.57 24.31 3.94
N PHE A 961 -19.61 23.91 4.76
CA PHE A 961 -18.95 22.61 4.70
C PHE A 961 -19.10 21.89 6.02
N VAL A 962 -19.18 20.58 5.97
CA VAL A 962 -18.97 19.69 7.11
C VAL A 962 -17.65 18.96 6.91
N ALA A 963 -16.82 18.97 7.95
CA ALA A 963 -15.61 18.16 8.07
C ALA A 963 -15.88 17.02 9.06
N LEU A 964 -15.84 15.78 8.58
CA LEU A 964 -15.98 14.57 9.41
C LEU A 964 -14.61 13.94 9.62
N ALA A 965 -14.08 14.06 10.83
CA ALA A 965 -12.80 13.48 11.22
C ALA A 965 -12.99 12.14 11.93
N THR A 966 -12.06 11.21 11.69
CA THR A 966 -12.01 9.85 12.26
C THR A 966 -11.96 9.86 13.80
N ALA A 967 -12.30 8.72 14.40
CA ALA A 967 -12.09 8.46 15.82
C ALA A 967 -10.61 8.64 16.17
N GLN A 968 -10.32 9.06 17.41
CA GLN A 968 -8.96 9.14 17.89
C GLN A 968 -8.53 7.81 18.52
N GLU A 969 -7.26 7.42 18.34
CA GLU A 969 -6.68 6.38 19.18
C GLU A 969 -6.76 6.79 20.66
N GLY A 970 -7.24 5.89 21.51
CA GLY A 970 -7.62 6.20 22.90
C GLY A 970 -9.12 6.32 23.14
N GLY A 971 -9.95 6.13 22.10
CA GLY A 971 -11.40 5.92 22.24
C GLY A 971 -12.24 7.19 22.19
N GLU A 972 -11.68 8.33 21.75
CA GLU A 972 -12.55 9.48 21.43
C GLU A 972 -13.34 9.19 20.15
N PRO A 973 -14.67 9.41 20.15
CA PRO A 973 -15.49 9.15 18.98
C PRO A 973 -15.14 10.11 17.83
N PRO A 974 -15.48 9.74 16.58
CA PRO A 974 -15.36 10.65 15.45
C PRO A 974 -16.11 11.97 15.69
N THR A 975 -15.68 13.03 15.03
CA THR A 975 -16.29 14.36 15.18
C THR A 975 -16.68 14.95 13.85
N ALA A 976 -17.86 15.58 13.78
CA ALA A 976 -18.28 16.39 12.65
C ALA A 976 -18.24 17.88 13.02
N THR A 977 -17.56 18.69 12.20
CA THR A 977 -17.44 20.14 12.40
C THR A 977 -17.97 20.89 11.18
N GLY A 978 -18.93 21.78 11.39
CA GLY A 978 -19.53 22.61 10.35
C GLY A 978 -18.89 24.00 10.23
N PHE A 979 -18.82 24.52 9.01
CA PHE A 979 -18.35 25.88 8.70
C PHE A 979 -19.29 26.52 7.70
N MET A 980 -19.95 27.63 8.05
CA MET A 980 -20.80 28.36 7.12
C MET A 980 -19.97 29.31 6.26
N ILE A 981 -20.33 29.49 4.99
CA ILE A 981 -19.75 30.53 4.15
C ILE A 981 -20.51 31.83 4.43
N GLU A 982 -19.79 32.84 4.92
CA GLU A 982 -20.33 34.17 5.17
C GLU A 982 -20.45 34.98 3.86
N PRO A 983 -21.25 36.06 3.82
CA PRO A 983 -21.43 36.84 2.59
C PRO A 983 -20.16 37.47 1.99
N ASP A 984 -19.09 37.59 2.77
CA ASP A 984 -17.77 38.05 2.31
C ASP A 984 -16.88 36.90 1.77
N GLY A 985 -17.39 35.66 1.77
CA GLY A 985 -16.71 34.45 1.34
C GLY A 985 -15.93 33.74 2.45
N LYS A 986 -15.74 34.35 3.63
CA LYS A 986 -14.99 33.70 4.71
C LYS A 986 -15.80 32.58 5.35
N LEU A 987 -15.10 31.59 5.89
CA LEU A 987 -15.72 30.56 6.72
C LEU A 987 -15.96 31.07 8.14
N SER A 988 -17.12 30.73 8.70
CA SER A 988 -17.53 31.05 10.06
C SER A 988 -16.62 30.42 11.12
N ALA A 989 -16.92 30.67 12.40
CA ALA A 989 -16.41 29.82 13.47
C ALA A 989 -16.91 28.36 13.30
N PRO A 990 -16.15 27.35 13.76
CA PRO A 990 -16.56 25.95 13.73
C PRO A 990 -17.84 25.72 14.56
N ILE A 991 -18.70 24.83 14.07
CA ILE A 991 -19.95 24.42 14.71
C ILE A 991 -19.89 22.91 14.97
N ASP A 992 -20.06 22.46 16.21
CA ASP A 992 -20.13 21.03 16.51
C ASP A 992 -21.42 20.43 15.94
N LEU A 993 -21.28 19.41 15.10
CA LEU A 993 -22.39 18.70 14.46
C LEU A 993 -22.54 17.29 15.07
N PRO A 994 -23.76 16.73 15.05
CA PRO A 994 -23.99 15.38 15.54
C PRO A 994 -23.37 14.32 14.61
N THR A 995 -22.94 13.22 15.21
CA THR A 995 -22.38 12.03 14.57
C THR A 995 -23.14 10.76 14.97
N LEU A 996 -22.81 9.61 14.38
CA LEU A 996 -23.38 8.32 14.79
C LEU A 996 -23.15 7.99 16.26
N ALA A 997 -22.02 8.42 16.83
CA ALA A 997 -21.67 8.19 18.23
C ALA A 997 -22.56 8.98 19.21
N ASP A 998 -23.21 10.04 18.74
CA ASP A 998 -24.11 10.87 19.56
C ASP A 998 -25.54 10.29 19.61
N LEU A 999 -25.87 9.33 18.75
CA LEU A 999 -27.20 8.73 18.70
C LEU A 999 -27.42 7.70 19.81
N ALA A 1000 -28.61 7.74 20.41
CA ALA A 1000 -29.09 6.66 21.26
C ALA A 1000 -29.35 5.37 20.45
N ASP A 1001 -29.39 4.22 21.13
CA ASP A 1001 -29.74 2.93 20.53
C ASP A 1001 -31.13 2.92 19.86
N ARG A 1002 -32.04 3.80 20.31
CA ARG A 1002 -33.31 4.12 19.63
C ARG A 1002 -33.37 5.64 19.41
N PRO A 1003 -32.82 6.14 18.30
CA PRO A 1003 -32.72 7.58 18.07
C PRO A 1003 -34.09 8.22 17.82
N GLN A 1004 -34.26 9.47 18.24
CA GLN A 1004 -35.46 10.26 17.98
C GLN A 1004 -35.54 10.63 16.49
N PRO A 1005 -36.72 10.52 15.84
CA PRO A 1005 -36.92 11.02 14.48
C PRO A 1005 -36.81 12.55 14.44
N CYS A 1006 -36.17 13.08 13.40
CA CYS A 1006 -36.14 14.53 13.18
C CYS A 1006 -37.52 15.10 12.85
N SER A 1007 -37.90 16.18 13.52
CA SER A 1007 -39.07 16.97 13.15
C SER A 1007 -38.84 17.73 11.84
N ALA A 1008 -39.91 18.25 11.26
CA ALA A 1008 -39.80 19.12 10.08
C ALA A 1008 -39.04 20.43 10.40
N GLU A 1009 -39.12 20.91 11.64
CA GLU A 1009 -38.42 22.13 12.07
C GLU A 1009 -36.93 21.86 12.27
N ASP A 1010 -36.54 20.70 12.82
CA ASP A 1010 -35.12 20.31 12.96
C ASP A 1010 -34.46 20.28 11.58
N ARG A 1011 -35.12 19.64 10.60
CA ARG A 1011 -34.64 19.56 9.21
C ARG A 1011 -34.47 20.91 8.54
N LYS A 1012 -35.25 21.92 8.97
CA LYS A 1012 -35.26 23.26 8.39
C LYS A 1012 -34.21 24.17 9.04
N THR A 1013 -34.05 24.08 10.36
CA THR A 1013 -33.29 25.04 11.18
C THR A 1013 -31.88 24.58 11.53
N THR A 1014 -31.59 23.28 11.39
CA THR A 1014 -30.28 22.73 11.73
C THR A 1014 -29.59 22.14 10.50
N PRO A 1015 -28.25 22.11 10.49
CA PRO A 1015 -27.53 21.59 9.34
C PRO A 1015 -27.76 20.10 9.13
N ARG A 1016 -27.91 19.70 7.86
CA ARG A 1016 -27.93 18.29 7.48
C ARG A 1016 -26.52 17.73 7.53
N THR A 1017 -26.30 16.70 8.35
CA THR A 1017 -25.01 16.03 8.50
C THR A 1017 -25.09 14.62 7.90
N VAL A 1018 -24.16 14.29 7.00
CA VAL A 1018 -23.97 12.92 6.52
C VAL A 1018 -22.95 12.26 7.44
N SER A 1019 -23.33 11.18 8.11
CA SER A 1019 -22.44 10.45 9.04
C SER A 1019 -22.33 8.99 8.59
N PRO A 1020 -21.39 8.66 7.67
CA PRO A 1020 -21.11 7.30 7.24
C PRO A 1020 -20.30 6.50 8.27
N HIS A 1021 -20.44 5.18 8.26
CA HIS A 1021 -19.57 4.25 8.98
C HIS A 1021 -18.20 4.13 8.34
N PHE A 1022 -18.12 4.27 7.00
CA PHE A 1022 -16.89 4.15 6.24
C PHE A 1022 -16.62 5.44 5.47
N GLY A 1023 -15.40 5.95 5.58
CA GLY A 1023 -14.97 7.11 4.80
C GLY A 1023 -14.79 6.78 3.30
N LYS A 1024 -14.47 7.78 2.50
CA LYS A 1024 -14.28 7.69 1.05
C LYS A 1024 -13.22 6.64 0.68
N TRP A 1025 -12.21 6.49 1.51
CA TRP A 1025 -11.11 5.54 1.31
C TRP A 1025 -11.39 4.14 1.89
N GLY A 1026 -12.56 3.91 2.48
CA GLY A 1026 -12.94 2.63 3.08
C GLY A 1026 -12.50 2.47 4.53
N ALA A 1027 -11.81 3.45 5.11
CA ALA A 1027 -11.49 3.47 6.53
C ALA A 1027 -12.77 3.47 7.37
N LEU A 1028 -12.84 2.59 8.37
CA LEU A 1028 -13.93 2.54 9.33
C LEU A 1028 -13.84 3.77 10.24
N LEU A 1029 -14.82 4.66 10.14
CA LEU A 1029 -14.95 5.85 10.98
C LEU A 1029 -15.58 5.49 12.32
N PHE A 1030 -16.62 4.65 12.32
CA PHE A 1030 -17.36 4.25 13.52
C PHE A 1030 -17.42 2.73 13.62
N ASP A 1031 -16.73 2.17 14.60
CA ASP A 1031 -16.73 0.75 14.96
C ASP A 1031 -17.98 0.31 15.73
N GLN A 1032 -18.74 1.28 16.24
CA GLN A 1032 -20.00 1.09 16.95
C GLN A 1032 -21.18 1.73 16.18
N GLY A 1033 -22.40 1.36 16.58
CA GLY A 1033 -23.62 1.98 16.06
C GLY A 1033 -24.17 1.35 14.78
N ARG A 1034 -23.45 0.40 14.17
CA ARG A 1034 -23.90 -0.30 12.97
C ARG A 1034 -25.06 -1.24 13.31
N ARG A 1035 -26.09 -1.29 12.47
CA ARG A 1035 -27.31 -2.07 12.73
C ARG A 1035 -27.53 -3.11 11.65
N ALA A 1036 -27.86 -4.32 12.06
CA ALA A 1036 -28.42 -5.32 11.16
C ALA A 1036 -29.89 -5.00 10.88
N ILE A 1037 -30.28 -5.14 9.62
CA ILE A 1037 -31.65 -4.94 9.15
C ILE A 1037 -32.09 -6.23 8.45
N MET A 1038 -33.12 -6.89 8.98
CA MET A 1038 -33.78 -8.01 8.33
C MET A 1038 -35.01 -7.52 7.59
N VAL A 1039 -35.10 -7.78 6.29
CA VAL A 1039 -36.29 -7.47 5.49
C VAL A 1039 -36.95 -8.76 5.05
N ALA A 1040 -38.23 -8.94 5.40
CA ALA A 1040 -39.05 -10.07 4.98
C ALA A 1040 -40.25 -9.59 4.14
N ASP A 1041 -40.68 -10.42 3.19
CA ASP A 1041 -42.01 -10.24 2.59
C ASP A 1041 -43.06 -10.84 3.53
N ALA A 1042 -44.23 -10.18 3.65
CA ALA A 1042 -45.30 -10.72 4.46
C ALA A 1042 -45.78 -12.03 3.81
N ALA A 1043 -45.62 -13.16 4.50
CA ALA A 1043 -46.03 -14.46 3.98
C ALA A 1043 -47.49 -14.38 3.47
N PRO A 1044 -47.81 -14.92 2.28
CA PRO A 1044 -49.19 -14.95 1.81
C PRO A 1044 -49.99 -15.81 2.79
N SER A 1045 -50.83 -15.18 3.61
CA SER A 1045 -51.60 -15.84 4.67
C SER A 1045 -52.79 -16.65 4.13
N SER A 1046 -52.70 -17.25 2.94
CA SER A 1046 -53.78 -18.04 2.35
C SER A 1046 -53.28 -19.22 1.54
N ALA A 1047 -53.68 -20.42 1.92
CA ALA A 1047 -53.35 -21.72 1.31
C ALA A 1047 -53.94 -21.95 -0.11
N SER A 1048 -54.16 -20.90 -0.91
CA SER A 1048 -54.93 -20.98 -2.17
C SER A 1048 -54.30 -20.22 -3.36
N ALA A 1049 -52.98 -20.02 -3.39
CA ALA A 1049 -52.31 -19.44 -4.55
C ALA A 1049 -51.46 -20.50 -5.28
N THR A 1050 -52.06 -21.21 -6.24
CA THR A 1050 -51.41 -22.29 -6.99
C THR A 1050 -50.42 -21.83 -8.06
N PHE A 1051 -50.27 -20.52 -8.34
CA PHE A 1051 -49.24 -19.98 -9.23
C PHE A 1051 -48.93 -18.51 -8.89
N ALA A 1052 -48.28 -18.23 -7.75
CA ALA A 1052 -47.89 -16.87 -7.42
C ALA A 1052 -46.53 -16.82 -6.71
N THR A 1053 -45.59 -16.10 -7.35
CA THR A 1053 -44.37 -15.48 -6.80
C THR A 1053 -43.76 -16.17 -5.58
N THR A 1054 -42.65 -16.90 -5.77
CA THR A 1054 -41.80 -17.41 -4.69
C THR A 1054 -41.57 -16.30 -3.65
N ALA A 1055 -41.99 -16.57 -2.41
CA ALA A 1055 -41.77 -15.64 -1.30
C ALA A 1055 -40.28 -15.29 -1.25
N MET A 1056 -39.97 -14.00 -1.16
CA MET A 1056 -38.58 -13.55 -1.10
C MET A 1056 -37.95 -14.08 0.19
N GLU A 1057 -36.79 -14.74 0.08
CA GLU A 1057 -35.99 -15.09 1.25
C GLU A 1057 -35.67 -13.82 2.06
N PRO A 1058 -35.62 -13.91 3.41
CA PRO A 1058 -35.23 -12.76 4.23
C PRO A 1058 -33.89 -12.18 3.77
N VAL A 1059 -33.87 -10.88 3.50
CA VAL A 1059 -32.66 -10.15 3.10
C VAL A 1059 -32.05 -9.52 4.34
N TRP A 1060 -30.75 -9.73 4.55
CA TRP A 1060 -29.98 -9.08 5.59
C TRP A 1060 -29.17 -7.92 5.02
N LEU A 1061 -29.27 -6.76 5.67
CA LEU A 1061 -28.51 -5.56 5.35
C LEU A 1061 -27.80 -5.04 6.59
N LEU A 1062 -26.77 -4.23 6.38
CA LEU A 1062 -26.06 -3.52 7.44
C LEU A 1062 -26.08 -2.02 7.14
N THR A 1063 -26.32 -1.19 8.16
CA THR A 1063 -26.29 0.27 7.96
C THR A 1063 -24.92 0.73 7.48
N ASP A 1064 -24.92 1.60 6.47
CA ASP A 1064 -23.71 2.22 5.94
C ASP A 1064 -23.47 3.60 6.56
N GLY A 1065 -24.54 4.22 7.07
CA GLY A 1065 -24.49 5.53 7.72
C GLY A 1065 -25.88 6.10 7.97
N ALA A 1066 -25.90 7.29 8.56
CA ALA A 1066 -27.11 8.07 8.81
C ALA A 1066 -27.06 9.49 8.27
N ILE A 1067 -28.24 10.06 8.07
CA ILE A 1067 -28.44 11.51 7.94
C ILE A 1067 -28.97 12.04 9.26
N LEU A 1068 -28.25 13.01 9.81
CA LEU A 1068 -28.50 13.58 11.13
C LEU A 1068 -28.81 15.07 11.02
N HIS A 1069 -29.58 15.55 11.99
CA HIS A 1069 -29.86 16.97 12.24
C HIS A 1069 -29.83 17.21 13.76
N GLY A 1070 -30.03 18.45 14.18
CA GLY A 1070 -29.98 18.83 15.58
C GLY A 1070 -28.59 19.34 15.98
N THR A 1071 -28.29 19.18 17.27
CA THR A 1071 -26.97 19.50 17.84
C THR A 1071 -26.34 18.24 18.39
N LYS A 1072 -25.03 18.27 18.69
CA LYS A 1072 -24.37 17.14 19.37
C LYS A 1072 -25.09 16.68 20.65
N LYS A 1073 -25.70 17.61 21.40
CA LYS A 1073 -26.40 17.30 22.67
C LYS A 1073 -27.83 16.82 22.48
N ASP A 1074 -28.43 17.12 21.33
CA ASP A 1074 -29.80 16.77 20.99
C ASP A 1074 -29.85 16.36 19.51
N PRO A 1075 -29.24 15.20 19.17
CA PRO A 1075 -29.19 14.73 17.81
C PRO A 1075 -30.50 14.04 17.45
N CYS A 1076 -30.97 14.25 16.24
CA CYS A 1076 -32.10 13.51 15.69
C CYS A 1076 -31.68 12.76 14.42
N LEU A 1077 -32.34 11.64 14.18
CA LEU A 1077 -32.16 10.81 13.00
C LEU A 1077 -33.18 11.21 11.91
N ALA A 1078 -32.69 11.57 10.73
CA ALA A 1078 -33.53 11.76 9.56
C ALA A 1078 -33.72 10.46 8.77
N ALA A 1079 -32.65 9.66 8.59
CA ALA A 1079 -32.72 8.30 8.07
C ALA A 1079 -31.39 7.55 8.14
N TRP A 1080 -31.48 6.23 7.98
CA TRP A 1080 -30.39 5.33 7.66
C TRP A 1080 -30.36 4.97 6.18
N ARG A 1081 -29.16 4.71 5.67
CA ARG A 1081 -28.95 3.86 4.50
C ARG A 1081 -28.33 2.54 4.97
N ALA A 1082 -28.72 1.44 4.35
CA ALA A 1082 -28.12 0.14 4.59
C ALA A 1082 -27.93 -0.62 3.28
N SER A 1083 -26.80 -1.31 3.17
CA SER A 1083 -26.46 -2.14 2.01
C SER A 1083 -26.61 -3.62 2.36
N GLY A 1084 -27.04 -4.41 1.38
CA GLY A 1084 -27.20 -5.85 1.53
C GLY A 1084 -25.88 -6.54 1.83
N THR A 1085 -25.91 -7.55 2.70
CA THR A 1085 -24.76 -8.46 2.86
C THR A 1085 -24.54 -9.29 1.59
N ARG A 1086 -25.57 -9.42 0.75
CA ARG A 1086 -25.48 -9.87 -0.65
C ARG A 1086 -25.68 -8.64 -1.57
N PRO A 1087 -24.89 -8.50 -2.65
CA PRO A 1087 -25.03 -7.38 -3.58
C PRO A 1087 -26.43 -7.31 -4.20
N GLY A 1088 -26.85 -6.10 -4.56
CA GLY A 1088 -28.10 -5.84 -5.30
C GLY A 1088 -29.29 -5.41 -4.44
N PHE A 1089 -29.07 -5.06 -3.16
CA PHE A 1089 -30.11 -4.56 -2.27
C PHE A 1089 -29.62 -3.36 -1.46
N VAL A 1090 -30.46 -2.31 -1.39
CA VAL A 1090 -30.25 -1.15 -0.52
C VAL A 1090 -31.56 -0.81 0.19
N ALA A 1091 -31.50 -0.59 1.50
CA ALA A 1091 -32.61 -0.10 2.29
C ALA A 1091 -32.39 1.37 2.69
N ILE A 1092 -33.43 2.18 2.53
CA ILE A 1092 -33.50 3.52 3.11
C ILE A 1092 -34.53 3.48 4.23
N VAL A 1093 -34.08 3.59 5.48
CA VAL A 1093 -34.95 3.54 6.67
C VAL A 1093 -35.14 4.94 7.20
N GLY A 1094 -36.36 5.48 7.10
CA GLY A 1094 -36.67 6.80 7.63
C GLY A 1094 -36.43 6.90 9.14
N GLY A 1095 -36.18 8.12 9.62
CA GLY A 1095 -36.06 8.40 11.05
C GLY A 1095 -37.27 7.93 11.85
N ASN A 1096 -38.47 8.06 11.25
CA ASN A 1096 -39.61 7.22 11.58
C ASN A 1096 -39.51 5.92 10.75
N PRO A 1097 -39.24 4.76 11.37
CA PRO A 1097 -39.02 3.49 10.66
C PRO A 1097 -40.25 3.00 9.88
N GLU A 1098 -41.44 3.55 10.13
CA GLU A 1098 -42.65 3.27 9.35
C GLU A 1098 -42.61 3.81 7.92
N HIS A 1099 -41.69 4.73 7.63
CA HIS A 1099 -41.50 5.35 6.31
C HIS A 1099 -40.19 4.89 5.68
N SER A 1100 -40.12 3.60 5.35
CA SER A 1100 -38.90 2.95 4.85
C SER A 1100 -39.10 2.33 3.47
N TRP A 1101 -38.01 2.08 2.76
CA TRP A 1101 -38.02 1.53 1.40
C TRP A 1101 -36.92 0.51 1.20
N LEU A 1102 -37.25 -0.58 0.51
CA LEU A 1102 -36.28 -1.50 -0.05
C LEU A 1102 -36.13 -1.21 -1.54
N LEU A 1103 -34.89 -1.04 -1.98
CA LEU A 1103 -34.51 -0.98 -3.38
C LEU A 1103 -33.76 -2.25 -3.75
N ARG A 1104 -34.03 -2.79 -4.94
CA ARG A 1104 -33.31 -3.94 -5.48
C ARG A 1104 -32.92 -3.71 -6.93
N GLN A 1105 -31.78 -4.28 -7.31
CA GLN A 1105 -31.34 -4.31 -8.70
C GLN A 1105 -31.73 -5.65 -9.32
N THR A 1106 -32.56 -5.60 -10.36
CA THR A 1106 -32.97 -6.78 -11.13
C THR A 1106 -32.28 -6.74 -12.49
N SER A 1107 -31.90 -7.91 -12.98
CA SER A 1107 -31.32 -8.06 -14.32
C SER A 1107 -32.16 -9.03 -15.13
N GLY A 1108 -32.51 -8.67 -16.36
CA GLY A 1108 -33.33 -9.53 -17.21
C GLY A 1108 -33.25 -9.16 -18.68
N MET A 1109 -33.61 -10.11 -19.55
CA MET A 1109 -33.85 -9.82 -20.96
C MET A 1109 -35.18 -9.08 -21.10
N LYS A 1110 -35.15 -7.81 -21.48
CA LYS A 1110 -36.37 -7.08 -21.87
C LYS A 1110 -36.78 -7.59 -23.25
N ALA A 1111 -38.04 -8.02 -23.38
CA ALA A 1111 -38.59 -8.39 -24.67
C ALA A 1111 -38.44 -7.20 -25.64
N PRO A 1112 -37.97 -7.42 -26.88
CA PRO A 1112 -37.82 -6.32 -27.82
C PRO A 1112 -39.17 -5.62 -28.00
N PRO A 1113 -39.21 -4.29 -28.15
CA PRO A 1113 -40.44 -3.59 -28.50
C PRO A 1113 -41.04 -4.22 -29.76
N LYS A 1114 -42.38 -4.26 -29.88
CA LYS A 1114 -43.08 -4.87 -31.03
C LYS A 1114 -42.50 -4.31 -32.34
N GLY A 1115 -41.79 -5.15 -33.10
CA GLY A 1115 -41.12 -4.78 -34.37
C GLY A 1115 -39.61 -4.52 -34.30
N GLY A 1116 -38.97 -4.66 -33.14
CA GLY A 1116 -37.50 -4.61 -32.99
C GLY A 1116 -36.80 -5.94 -33.32
N PRO A 1117 -35.47 -5.95 -33.48
CA PRO A 1117 -34.69 -7.17 -33.71
C PRO A 1117 -34.92 -8.21 -32.60
N SER A 1118 -34.93 -9.50 -32.97
CA SER A 1118 -35.35 -10.62 -32.12
C SER A 1118 -34.43 -10.96 -30.95
N THR A 1119 -33.26 -10.32 -30.83
CA THR A 1119 -32.37 -10.52 -29.70
C THR A 1119 -32.78 -9.59 -28.56
N GLY A 1120 -33.41 -10.15 -27.52
CA GLY A 1120 -33.70 -9.43 -26.29
C GLY A 1120 -32.44 -8.78 -25.72
N ARG A 1121 -32.54 -7.51 -25.29
CA ARG A 1121 -31.41 -6.78 -24.69
C ARG A 1121 -31.40 -7.06 -23.20
N TRP A 1122 -30.24 -7.45 -22.68
CA TRP A 1122 -30.06 -7.57 -21.23
C TRP A 1122 -30.10 -6.16 -20.64
N THR A 1123 -30.98 -5.95 -19.66
CA THR A 1123 -31.13 -4.66 -19.00
C THR A 1123 -31.09 -4.86 -17.50
N GLN A 1124 -30.33 -4.00 -16.83
CA GLN A 1124 -30.44 -3.85 -15.39
C GLN A 1124 -31.51 -2.80 -15.10
N GLN A 1125 -32.34 -3.08 -14.12
CA GLN A 1125 -33.42 -2.23 -13.67
C GLN A 1125 -33.34 -2.09 -12.16
N LEU A 1126 -33.63 -0.89 -11.67
CA LEU A 1126 -33.78 -0.65 -10.24
C LEU A 1126 -35.27 -0.68 -9.91
N GLU A 1127 -35.64 -1.34 -8.83
CA GLU A 1127 -37.02 -1.42 -8.37
C GLU A 1127 -37.09 -0.98 -6.91
N ALA A 1128 -38.15 -0.26 -6.53
CA ALA A 1128 -38.36 0.20 -5.16
C ALA A 1128 -39.72 -0.26 -4.63
N ARG A 1129 -39.77 -0.69 -3.37
CA ARG A 1129 -41.01 -1.08 -2.68
C ARG A 1129 -41.02 -0.54 -1.24
N PRO A 1130 -42.14 0.02 -0.75
CA PRO A 1130 -42.20 0.54 0.60
C PRO A 1130 -42.20 -0.61 1.63
N MET A 1131 -41.67 -0.33 2.81
CA MET A 1131 -41.61 -1.25 3.94
C MET A 1131 -41.80 -0.51 5.26
N THR A 1132 -42.24 -1.26 6.27
CA THR A 1132 -42.39 -0.78 7.65
C THR A 1132 -41.38 -1.50 8.53
N CYS A 1133 -40.58 -0.74 9.27
CA CYS A 1133 -39.55 -1.28 10.14
C CYS A 1133 -39.87 -1.03 11.61
N ARG A 1134 -39.27 -1.84 12.50
CA ARG A 1134 -39.33 -1.66 13.95
C ARG A 1134 -38.02 -2.11 14.60
N TYR A 1135 -37.62 -1.43 15.66
CA TYR A 1135 -36.47 -1.84 16.48
C TYR A 1135 -36.81 -3.13 17.22
N GLN A 1136 -36.00 -4.18 17.06
CA GLN A 1136 -36.25 -5.50 17.62
C GLN A 1136 -34.99 -6.04 18.32
N PRO A 1137 -34.77 -5.74 19.61
CA PRO A 1137 -33.52 -6.07 20.31
C PRO A 1137 -33.27 -7.58 20.46
N ASP A 1138 -34.31 -8.39 20.37
CA ASP A 1138 -34.30 -9.85 20.46
C ASP A 1138 -34.18 -10.55 19.08
N LEU A 1139 -33.99 -9.80 18.00
CA LEU A 1139 -33.79 -10.38 16.67
C LEU A 1139 -32.43 -11.10 16.60
N ALA A 1140 -32.47 -12.41 16.39
CA ALA A 1140 -31.26 -13.22 16.19
C ALA A 1140 -30.58 -12.83 14.87
N VAL A 1141 -29.41 -12.18 14.96
CA VAL A 1141 -28.60 -11.80 13.81
C VAL A 1141 -27.66 -12.95 13.46
N PRO A 1142 -27.64 -13.45 12.21
CA PRO A 1142 -26.72 -14.51 11.79
C PRO A 1142 -25.25 -14.11 11.95
N TYR A 1143 -24.40 -15.08 12.30
CA TYR A 1143 -22.97 -14.83 12.57
C TYR A 1143 -22.25 -14.23 11.35
N GLU A 1144 -22.60 -14.65 10.14
CA GLU A 1144 -22.03 -14.11 8.90
C GLU A 1144 -22.35 -12.61 8.68
N VAL A 1145 -23.45 -12.12 9.24
CA VAL A 1145 -23.80 -10.69 9.21
C VAL A 1145 -22.96 -9.94 10.24
N ILE A 1146 -22.77 -10.51 11.43
CA ILE A 1146 -21.92 -9.94 12.49
C ILE A 1146 -20.46 -9.86 12.01
N ALA A 1147 -19.92 -10.92 11.42
CA ALA A 1147 -18.55 -10.97 10.90
C ALA A 1147 -18.28 -9.91 9.80
N ARG A 1148 -19.33 -9.49 9.07
CA ARG A 1148 -19.24 -8.45 8.02
C ARG A 1148 -19.43 -7.03 8.52
N SER A 1149 -19.69 -6.83 9.81
CA SER A 1149 -19.97 -5.51 10.39
C SER A 1149 -18.78 -4.53 10.34
N HIS A 1150 -17.54 -5.05 10.26
CA HIS A 1150 -16.31 -4.26 10.06
C HIS A 1150 -15.94 -4.06 8.59
N GLN A 1151 -16.70 -4.66 7.67
CA GLN A 1151 -16.42 -4.60 6.24
C GLN A 1151 -17.33 -3.60 5.56
N ARG A 1152 -16.75 -2.85 4.62
CA ARG A 1152 -17.50 -2.05 3.67
C ARG A 1152 -18.23 -2.96 2.68
N MET A 1153 -19.52 -2.73 2.45
CA MET A 1153 -20.29 -3.54 1.49
C MET A 1153 -20.03 -3.08 0.05
N SER A 1154 -20.14 -3.98 -0.93
CA SER A 1154 -19.90 -3.65 -2.35
C SER A 1154 -20.80 -2.54 -2.88
N ASP A 1155 -22.03 -2.46 -2.35
CA ASP A 1155 -23.01 -1.46 -2.77
C ASP A 1155 -22.80 -0.10 -2.05
N ASP A 1156 -21.85 -0.04 -1.10
CA ASP A 1156 -21.47 1.13 -0.32
C ASP A 1156 -20.28 1.91 -0.94
N GLN A 1157 -19.95 1.67 -2.21
CA GLN A 1157 -18.81 2.33 -2.84
C GLN A 1157 -19.04 3.87 -2.94
N PRO A 1158 -18.14 4.69 -2.39
CA PRO A 1158 -18.12 6.12 -2.62
C PRO A 1158 -17.50 6.31 -4.01
N ARG A 1159 -18.12 7.14 -4.83
CA ARG A 1159 -17.55 7.48 -6.14
C ARG A 1159 -16.82 8.80 -6.05
#